data_AF-A0A137SXW3-F1
#
_entry.id   AF-A0A137SXW3-F1
#
_cell.length_a   1.000
_cell.length_b   1.000
_cell.length_c   1.000
_cell.angle_alpha   90.00
_cell.angle_beta   90.00
_cell.angle_gamma   90.00
#
_symmetry.space_group_name_H-M   'P 1'
#
loop_
_entity.id
_entity.type
_entity.pdbx_description
1 polymer ?
#
loop_
_entity_poly.entity_id
_entity_poly.type
_entity_poly.pdbx_seq_one_letter_code
_entity_poly.pdbx_strand_id
1 'polypeptide(L)'
;MQVTKRDGSIENYTQSKIIAAIGKSFASTENLGHQKEIEEMALEVENFLKENTCKRDVENIQDKVEKTLMAHGFFDEAKSYILFRWQRNEQRKYIKNIAFNIGDNEIEKVLNGIRQDFRGAEYSVTLLSDKFMSFSKPLMTQKEKLNALVKAAVELTTAECPQWEMIAGRLLSFQLNRSIDEVERKLGLSSFYEKLRYLTDEGLYGTYILEHYSQEDIMAAEKKMDTSRNHLFNYSGLDLLSKRYLIHTFDHKVIERVQEMYMGIALHLAIPEKENRMEWVGKIYDLLSQLEVTMATPTLSNARKPHHQLSSCFIDTVPDSLIGIYRSIDNFAQVSKHGGGMGMYFGKVRATGGDIRGFKGVAGGVIRWMKLVNDTAVAVDQLGMRQGAVAVYLDVWHKDIPEFLQLRTNNGDDRMKAHDIFPAVCYPDLFWRMAEQSLDQNWTLFCPNEILRVKGYALEDFYGEEWERRYQECINDARLSRRVISIKDLVRLILRSAVETGTPFTFNRDIVNRANPNNHKGIIYCSNLCTEIAQNMAAIEEVSQEVKTENGDKVVITTVKPGDFVVCNLASLSLGRLPLEDKEAMCDKVATVVRALDNVIDLNFYPVPYAEITNHRYRSIGLGVSGYHHALAKRGIKWESDRHLEFMNEVFETINYAAIKASSAIAKEKGSYEYFEGSDWQTGAYFKKRDYNSEAWQQLQAHVAQQGMRNAYLLAVAPTSSTSILAGTTAGLDPIMQRFFLEEKKGAMLPRVAPELSDKTYWMYKGAYYINQQWSIRASGIRQRHIDQAQSMNLYITNDYTMRQVLNLYLLAWKSGVKTIYYVRSKSLEVEECESCAS
;
A
#
# COMPACT_ATOMS: atom_id res chain seq x y z
N MET A 1 -20.79 16.99 49.55
CA MET A 1 -22.00 17.68 49.07
C MET A 1 -22.31 17.21 47.65
N GLN A 2 -23.58 17.23 47.23
CA GLN A 2 -23.98 16.84 45.87
C GLN A 2 -24.24 18.08 45.01
N VAL A 3 -23.88 18.02 43.73
CA VAL A 3 -24.05 19.08 42.74
C VAL A 3 -24.84 18.55 41.55
N THR A 4 -25.82 19.33 41.10
CA THR A 4 -26.61 19.06 39.90
C THR A 4 -25.84 19.51 38.67
N LYS A 5 -25.53 18.57 37.78
CA LYS A 5 -24.91 18.83 36.47
C LYS A 5 -25.92 19.41 35.48
N ARG A 6 -25.39 19.97 34.38
CA ARG A 6 -26.17 20.58 33.28
C ARG A 6 -27.08 19.59 32.52
N ASP A 7 -26.84 18.29 32.67
CA ASP A 7 -27.67 17.20 32.12
C ASP A 7 -28.72 16.67 33.11
N GLY A 8 -28.82 17.28 34.30
CA GLY A 8 -29.72 16.87 35.38
C GLY A 8 -29.17 15.76 36.27
N SER A 9 -27.99 15.19 35.96
CA SER A 9 -27.36 14.18 36.81
C SER A 9 -26.79 14.78 38.09
N ILE A 10 -26.71 13.98 39.15
CA ILE A 10 -26.17 14.40 40.45
C ILE A 10 -24.79 13.79 40.63
N GLU A 11 -23.80 14.61 40.96
CA GLU A 11 -22.42 14.17 41.22
C GLU A 11 -21.92 14.65 42.58
N ASN A 12 -21.00 13.90 43.19
CA ASN A 12 -20.29 14.34 44.38
C ASN A 12 -19.37 15.53 44.05
N TYR A 13 -19.54 16.62 44.79
CA TYR A 13 -18.68 17.79 44.72
C TYR A 13 -17.24 17.45 45.06
N THR A 14 -16.32 18.07 44.31
CA THR A 14 -14.88 17.96 44.52
C THR A 14 -14.27 19.36 44.37
N GLN A 15 -13.68 19.90 45.45
CA GLN A 15 -13.05 21.22 45.46
C GLN A 15 -11.94 21.34 44.39
N SER A 16 -11.24 20.23 44.12
CA SER A 16 -10.21 20.14 43.09
C SER A 16 -10.68 20.57 41.69
N LYS A 17 -11.97 20.40 41.37
CA LYS A 17 -12.54 20.86 40.09
C LYS A 17 -12.61 22.39 40.00
N ILE A 18 -12.86 23.06 41.12
CA ILE A 18 -12.90 24.53 41.21
C ILE A 18 -11.47 25.07 41.14
N ILE A 19 -10.56 24.50 41.92
CA ILE A 19 -9.12 24.83 41.87
C ILE A 19 -8.59 24.72 40.44
N ALA A 20 -8.90 23.62 39.75
CA ALA A 20 -8.46 23.42 38.36
C ALA A 20 -9.13 24.40 37.37
N ALA A 21 -10.36 24.84 37.63
CA ALA A 21 -11.06 25.80 36.77
C ALA A 21 -10.48 27.22 36.92
N ILE A 22 -10.23 27.65 38.16
CA ILE A 22 -9.58 28.91 38.48
C ILE A 22 -8.12 28.89 38.00
N GLY A 23 -7.37 27.83 38.28
CA GLY A 23 -5.97 27.72 37.83
C GLY A 23 -5.80 27.82 36.31
N LYS A 24 -6.80 27.40 35.52
CA LYS A 24 -6.79 27.58 34.06
C LYS A 24 -6.94 29.03 33.63
N SER A 25 -7.69 29.86 34.35
CA SER A 25 -7.77 31.29 34.01
C SER A 25 -6.45 32.00 34.30
N PHE A 26 -5.77 31.69 35.41
CA PHE A 26 -4.42 32.19 35.71
C PHE A 26 -3.37 31.72 34.68
N ALA A 27 -3.41 30.45 34.29
CA ALA A 27 -2.53 29.95 33.24
C ALA A 27 -2.76 30.64 31.89
N SER A 28 -4.02 30.99 31.57
CA SER A 28 -4.38 31.65 30.31
C SER A 28 -3.94 33.12 30.21
N THR A 29 -3.70 33.77 31.35
CA THR A 29 -3.19 35.15 31.43
C THR A 29 -1.69 35.20 31.70
N GLU A 30 -0.98 34.06 31.64
CA GLU A 30 0.43 33.90 31.99
C GLU A 30 0.78 34.32 33.44
N ASN A 31 -0.23 34.39 34.31
CA ASN A 31 -0.08 34.85 35.70
C ASN A 31 0.08 33.64 36.65
N LEU A 32 1.28 33.06 36.66
CA LEU A 32 1.59 31.87 37.46
C LEU A 32 2.08 32.24 38.87
N GLY A 33 1.82 31.38 39.87
CA GLY A 33 2.35 31.52 41.24
C GLY A 33 1.32 31.76 42.34
N HIS A 34 0.04 31.92 42.00
CA HIS A 34 -1.05 32.23 42.93
C HIS A 34 -1.77 31.00 43.53
N GLN A 35 -1.02 29.90 43.76
CA GLN A 35 -1.64 28.63 44.15
C GLN A 35 -2.42 28.73 45.47
N LYS A 36 -1.90 29.52 46.42
CA LYS A 36 -2.51 29.69 47.73
C LYS A 36 -3.81 30.50 47.63
N GLU A 37 -3.80 31.56 46.84
CA GLU A 37 -4.97 32.41 46.55
C GLU A 37 -6.05 31.62 45.80
N ILE A 38 -5.66 30.73 44.87
CA ILE A 38 -6.59 29.83 44.16
C ILE A 38 -7.28 28.87 45.14
N GLU A 39 -6.53 28.29 46.08
CA GLU A 39 -7.08 27.40 47.11
C GLU A 39 -8.00 28.15 48.08
N GLU A 40 -7.64 29.37 48.48
CA GLU A 40 -8.47 30.25 49.32
C GLU A 40 -9.79 30.62 48.61
N MET A 41 -9.72 31.03 47.33
CA MET A 41 -10.91 31.31 46.52
C MET A 41 -11.79 30.07 46.34
N ALA A 42 -11.19 28.90 46.10
CA ALA A 42 -11.95 27.66 45.97
C ALA A 42 -12.64 27.26 47.29
N LEU A 43 -12.02 27.54 48.44
CA LEU A 43 -12.62 27.35 49.75
C LEU A 43 -13.78 28.32 49.98
N GLU A 44 -13.66 29.57 49.54
CA GLU A 44 -14.74 30.57 49.62
C GLU A 44 -15.98 30.13 48.80
N VAL A 45 -15.75 29.63 47.58
CA VAL A 45 -16.81 29.06 46.75
C VAL A 45 -17.43 27.83 47.41
N GLU A 46 -16.62 26.97 48.03
CA GLU A 46 -17.11 25.80 48.77
C GLU A 46 -18.00 26.17 49.95
N ASN A 47 -17.59 27.17 50.74
CA ASN A 47 -18.36 27.66 51.89
C ASN A 47 -19.71 28.22 51.46
N PHE A 48 -19.73 29.00 50.36
CA PHE A 48 -20.98 29.48 49.76
C PHE A 48 -21.94 28.33 49.40
N LEU A 49 -21.43 27.23 48.84
CA LEU A 49 -22.24 26.06 48.49
C LEU A 49 -22.74 25.28 49.72
N LYS A 50 -21.97 25.26 50.82
CA LYS A 50 -22.40 24.67 52.10
C LYS A 50 -23.60 25.42 52.66
N GLU A 51 -23.56 26.76 52.62
CA GLU A 51 -24.60 27.66 53.12
C GLU A 51 -25.85 27.73 52.22
N ASN A 52 -25.69 27.54 50.90
CA ASN A 52 -26.77 27.71 49.91
C ASN A 52 -27.11 26.39 49.21
N THR A 53 -27.86 25.51 49.89
CA THR A 53 -28.27 24.19 49.35
C THR A 53 -29.06 24.27 48.04
N CYS A 54 -29.85 25.31 47.82
CA CYS A 54 -30.64 25.51 46.60
C CYS A 54 -29.83 26.01 45.39
N LYS A 55 -28.57 26.40 45.57
CA LYS A 55 -27.68 26.94 44.51
C LYS A 55 -26.56 25.97 44.12
N ARG A 56 -26.75 24.67 44.38
CA ARG A 56 -25.78 23.61 44.10
C ARG A 56 -25.92 23.07 42.68
N ASP A 57 -25.98 23.96 41.70
CA ASP A 57 -25.89 23.63 40.28
C ASP A 57 -24.67 24.29 39.64
N VAL A 58 -24.27 23.75 38.48
CA VAL A 58 -23.05 24.17 37.79
C VAL A 58 -23.05 25.65 37.42
N GLU A 59 -24.18 26.27 37.09
CA GLU A 59 -24.20 27.69 36.70
C GLU A 59 -23.99 28.60 37.91
N ASN A 60 -24.67 28.33 39.03
CA ASN A 60 -24.46 29.08 40.26
C ASN A 60 -23.03 28.95 40.81
N ILE A 61 -22.42 27.77 40.67
CA ILE A 61 -20.99 27.58 41.00
C ILE A 61 -20.11 28.46 40.13
N GLN A 62 -20.35 28.49 38.81
CA GLN A 62 -19.55 29.31 37.90
C GLN A 62 -19.74 30.81 38.15
N ASP A 63 -20.97 31.27 38.41
CA ASP A 63 -21.24 32.66 38.78
C ASP A 63 -20.51 33.06 40.08
N LYS A 64 -20.43 32.16 41.06
CA LYS A 64 -19.71 32.43 42.31
C LYS A 64 -18.20 32.47 42.08
N VAL A 65 -17.64 31.60 41.24
CA VAL A 65 -16.21 31.64 40.85
C VAL A 65 -15.87 32.97 40.19
N GLU A 66 -16.70 33.46 39.26
CA GLU A 66 -16.51 34.76 38.59
C GLU A 66 -16.50 35.92 39.59
N LYS A 67 -17.47 35.95 40.51
CA LYS A 67 -17.56 36.99 41.54
C LYS A 67 -16.39 36.94 42.51
N THR A 68 -15.95 35.74 42.89
CA THR A 68 -14.81 35.54 43.80
C THR A 68 -13.50 36.01 43.14
N LEU A 69 -13.26 35.68 41.86
CA LEU A 69 -12.13 36.20 41.09
C LEU A 69 -12.11 37.74 41.04
N MET A 70 -13.26 38.36 40.75
CA MET A 70 -13.39 39.83 40.74
C MET A 70 -13.19 40.45 42.13
N ALA A 71 -13.74 39.82 43.17
CA ALA A 71 -13.64 40.32 44.55
C ALA A 71 -12.19 40.31 45.08
N HIS A 72 -11.37 39.36 44.62
CA HIS A 72 -9.95 39.28 44.95
C HIS A 72 -9.06 40.15 44.03
N GLY A 73 -9.65 40.93 43.11
CA GLY A 73 -8.92 41.84 42.23
C GLY A 73 -8.30 41.20 40.98
N PHE A 74 -8.59 39.93 40.71
CA PHE A 74 -8.09 39.20 39.53
C PHE A 74 -8.98 39.45 38.31
N PHE A 75 -9.01 40.71 37.84
CA PHE A 75 -9.92 41.15 36.77
C PHE A 75 -9.62 40.53 35.41
N ASP A 76 -8.34 40.36 35.06
CA ASP A 76 -7.93 39.76 33.78
C ASP A 76 -8.25 38.26 33.74
N GLU A 77 -8.03 37.56 34.86
CA GLU A 77 -8.41 36.15 35.03
C GLU A 77 -9.92 35.98 35.03
N ALA A 78 -10.66 36.87 35.70
CA ALA A 78 -12.12 36.88 35.67
C ALA A 78 -12.65 37.07 34.24
N LYS A 79 -12.08 38.02 33.49
CA LYS A 79 -12.42 38.27 32.08
C LYS A 79 -12.12 37.04 31.21
N SER A 80 -10.95 36.43 31.37
CA SER A 80 -10.58 35.20 30.66
C SER A 80 -11.54 34.05 30.99
N TYR A 81 -11.87 33.86 32.26
CA TYR A 81 -12.81 32.85 32.73
C TYR A 81 -14.21 33.04 32.12
N ILE A 82 -14.73 34.28 32.13
CA ILE A 82 -16.03 34.64 31.55
C ILE A 82 -16.05 34.37 30.03
N LEU A 83 -15.02 34.82 29.30
CA LEU A 83 -14.93 34.61 27.85
C LEU A 83 -14.86 33.12 27.52
N PHE A 84 -14.06 32.35 28.25
CA PHE A 84 -13.98 30.89 28.08
C PHE A 84 -15.31 30.20 28.37
N ARG A 85 -16.01 30.60 29.46
CA ARG A 85 -17.35 30.10 29.79
C ARG A 85 -18.36 30.41 28.69
N TRP A 86 -18.39 31.66 28.21
CA TRP A 86 -19.28 32.10 27.14
C TRP A 86 -19.03 31.31 25.86
N GLN A 87 -17.77 31.18 25.42
CA GLN A 87 -17.40 30.43 24.22
C GLN A 87 -17.83 28.95 24.33
N ARG A 88 -17.68 28.33 25.51
CA ARG A 88 -18.15 26.96 25.76
C ARG A 88 -19.67 26.85 25.73
N ASN A 89 -20.39 27.86 26.23
CA ASN A 89 -21.85 27.93 26.15
C ASN A 89 -22.32 28.06 24.70
N GLU A 90 -21.71 28.95 23.92
CA GLU A 90 -22.02 29.11 22.49
C GLU A 90 -21.78 27.82 21.71
N GLN A 91 -20.59 27.21 21.82
CA GLN A 91 -20.31 25.94 21.14
C GLN A 91 -21.31 24.84 21.50
N ARG A 92 -21.78 24.77 22.75
CA ARG A 92 -22.84 23.82 23.15
C ARG A 92 -24.17 24.11 22.45
N LYS A 93 -24.55 25.38 22.30
CA LYS A 93 -25.77 25.75 21.55
C LYS A 93 -25.67 25.29 20.10
N TYR A 94 -24.54 25.51 19.44
CA TYR A 94 -24.32 25.04 18.07
C TYR A 94 -24.36 23.51 17.93
N ILE A 95 -23.77 22.77 18.88
CA ILE A 95 -23.87 21.29 18.91
C ILE A 95 -25.33 20.85 18.99
N LYS A 96 -26.10 21.41 19.94
CA LYS A 96 -27.53 21.10 20.09
C LYS A 96 -28.33 21.52 18.86
N ASN A 97 -27.98 22.63 18.23
CA ASN A 97 -28.64 23.11 17.02
C ASN A 97 -28.43 22.14 15.85
N ILE A 98 -27.20 21.65 15.63
CA ILE A 98 -26.91 20.64 14.62
C ILE A 98 -27.71 19.36 14.90
N ALA A 99 -27.66 18.85 16.13
CA ALA A 99 -28.39 17.64 16.53
C ALA A 99 -29.90 17.77 16.33
N PHE A 100 -30.47 18.91 16.75
CA PHE A 100 -31.88 19.24 16.56
C PHE A 100 -32.27 19.30 15.08
N ASN A 101 -31.48 19.97 14.24
CA ASN A 101 -31.75 20.07 12.81
C ASN A 101 -31.73 18.71 12.11
N ILE A 102 -30.80 17.84 12.50
CA ILE A 102 -30.68 16.47 11.97
C ILE A 102 -31.80 15.57 12.50
N GLY A 103 -32.27 15.80 13.74
CA GLY A 103 -33.20 14.94 14.45
C GLY A 103 -32.54 13.68 15.04
N ASP A 104 -31.23 13.74 15.34
CA ASP A 104 -30.50 12.65 15.98
C ASP A 104 -29.62 13.18 17.11
N ASN A 105 -30.02 12.93 18.37
CA ASN A 105 -29.28 13.42 19.54
C ASN A 105 -27.97 12.65 19.80
N GLU A 106 -27.80 11.45 19.22
CA GLU A 106 -26.56 10.68 19.43
C GLU A 106 -25.35 11.36 18.78
N ILE A 107 -25.57 12.21 17.77
CA ILE A 107 -24.50 12.99 17.13
C ILE A 107 -23.84 13.97 18.10
N GLU A 108 -24.52 14.37 19.18
CA GLU A 108 -23.94 15.27 20.18
C GLU A 108 -22.67 14.66 20.80
N LYS A 109 -22.62 13.34 21.00
CA LYS A 109 -21.43 12.66 21.53
C LYS A 109 -20.25 12.83 20.57
N VAL A 110 -20.49 12.63 19.28
CA VAL A 110 -19.47 12.77 18.22
C VAL A 110 -18.98 14.22 18.11
N LEU A 111 -19.89 15.19 18.08
CA LEU A 111 -19.55 16.61 18.02
C LEU A 111 -18.81 17.10 19.27
N ASN A 112 -19.18 16.59 20.45
CA ASN A 112 -18.44 16.89 21.69
C ASN A 112 -17.02 16.31 21.67
N GLY A 113 -16.83 15.10 21.12
CA GLY A 113 -15.50 14.51 20.91
C GLY A 113 -14.67 15.31 19.91
N ILE A 114 -15.25 15.71 18.79
CA ILE A 114 -14.61 16.61 17.81
C ILE A 114 -14.14 17.90 18.50
N ARG A 115 -15.01 18.56 19.28
CA ARG A 115 -14.65 19.77 20.03
C ARG A 115 -13.53 19.57 21.06
N GLN A 116 -13.39 18.36 21.61
CA GLN A 116 -12.34 18.06 22.61
C GLN A 116 -10.97 17.87 21.96
N ASP A 117 -10.96 17.19 20.81
CA ASP A 117 -9.75 16.78 20.10
C ASP A 117 -9.22 17.88 19.16
N PHE A 118 -10.10 18.68 18.56
CA PHE A 118 -9.77 19.78 17.66
C PHE A 118 -10.08 21.13 18.31
N ARG A 119 -9.06 21.73 18.95
CA ARG A 119 -9.23 22.93 19.80
C ARG A 119 -8.97 24.27 19.09
N GLY A 120 -8.39 24.24 17.89
CA GLY A 120 -8.17 25.44 17.09
C GLY A 120 -9.47 26.18 16.79
N ALA A 121 -9.42 27.51 16.73
CA ALA A 121 -10.58 28.33 16.40
C ALA A 121 -11.10 28.03 14.98
N GLU A 122 -10.17 27.70 14.09
CA GLU A 122 -10.37 27.24 12.72
C GLU A 122 -11.10 25.90 12.61
N TYR A 123 -11.16 25.11 13.69
CA TYR A 123 -11.89 23.83 13.78
C TYR A 123 -13.14 23.92 14.66
N SER A 124 -13.62 25.13 14.94
CA SER A 124 -14.76 25.33 15.83
C SER A 124 -16.05 24.73 15.27
N VAL A 125 -16.89 24.17 16.16
CA VAL A 125 -18.22 23.65 15.78
C VAL A 125 -19.14 24.76 15.27
N THR A 126 -18.87 26.01 15.59
CA THR A 126 -19.58 27.17 15.04
C THR A 126 -19.40 27.25 13.52
N LEU A 127 -18.17 27.17 13.01
CA LEU A 127 -17.90 27.16 11.57
C LEU A 127 -18.58 25.98 10.87
N LEU A 128 -18.54 24.80 11.49
CA LEU A 128 -19.25 23.62 10.98
C LEU A 128 -20.76 23.85 10.90
N SER A 129 -21.34 24.43 11.95
CA SER A 129 -22.77 24.72 12.01
C SER A 129 -23.17 25.72 10.93
N ASP A 130 -22.44 26.81 10.77
CA ASP A 130 -22.76 27.85 9.79
C ASP A 130 -22.69 27.28 8.36
N LYS A 131 -21.64 26.52 8.04
CA LYS A 131 -21.49 25.84 6.76
C LYS A 131 -22.58 24.78 6.55
N PHE A 132 -22.92 24.00 7.57
CA PHE A 132 -24.00 23.00 7.51
C PHE A 132 -25.36 23.65 7.21
N MET A 133 -25.67 24.77 7.89
CA MET A 133 -26.93 25.50 7.66
C MET A 133 -27.03 26.05 6.23
N SER A 134 -25.91 26.35 5.57
CA SER A 134 -25.91 26.75 4.14
C SER A 134 -26.33 25.62 3.19
N PHE A 135 -26.19 24.36 3.59
CA PHE A 135 -26.62 23.19 2.82
C PHE A 135 -27.96 22.62 3.26
N SER A 136 -28.32 22.78 4.53
CA SER A 136 -29.54 22.23 5.11
C SER A 136 -30.78 22.95 4.59
N LYS A 137 -31.72 22.20 4.00
CA LYS A 137 -33.03 22.71 3.56
C LYS A 137 -34.15 22.10 4.41
N PRO A 138 -35.28 22.81 4.64
CA PRO A 138 -36.35 22.34 5.53
C PRO A 138 -36.93 20.96 5.16
N LEU A 139 -37.02 20.65 3.87
CA LEU A 139 -37.61 19.41 3.34
C LEU A 139 -36.64 18.21 3.27
N MET A 140 -35.39 18.38 3.70
CA MET A 140 -34.40 17.29 3.67
C MET A 140 -34.72 16.22 4.71
N THR A 141 -34.60 14.96 4.29
CA THR A 141 -34.59 13.79 5.17
C THR A 141 -33.40 13.82 6.14
N GLN A 142 -33.50 13.06 7.23
CA GLN A 142 -32.38 12.91 8.18
C GLN A 142 -31.09 12.47 7.50
N LYS A 143 -31.17 11.53 6.55
CA LYS A 143 -30.02 11.04 5.78
C LYS A 143 -29.39 12.14 4.92
N GLU A 144 -30.20 12.97 4.26
CA GLU A 144 -29.71 14.09 3.46
C GLU A 144 -29.07 15.18 4.33
N LYS A 145 -29.60 15.43 5.53
CA LYS A 145 -28.98 16.36 6.49
C LYS A 145 -27.64 15.84 7.02
N LEU A 146 -27.52 14.55 7.30
CA LEU A 146 -26.23 13.94 7.65
C LEU A 146 -25.22 14.05 6.50
N ASN A 147 -25.63 13.78 5.26
CA ASN A 147 -24.79 13.99 4.07
C ASN A 147 -24.33 15.46 3.97
N ALA A 148 -25.24 16.41 4.20
CA ALA A 148 -24.93 17.84 4.17
C ALA A 148 -23.93 18.24 5.27
N LEU A 149 -24.03 17.67 6.46
CA LEU A 149 -23.08 17.91 7.56
C LEU A 149 -21.68 17.37 7.23
N VAL A 150 -21.59 16.15 6.68
CA VAL A 150 -20.31 15.58 6.23
C VAL A 150 -19.72 16.44 5.12
N LYS A 151 -20.53 16.84 4.12
CA LYS A 151 -20.11 17.72 3.03
C LYS A 151 -19.62 19.08 3.55
N ALA A 152 -20.27 19.65 4.56
CA ALA A 152 -19.82 20.88 5.21
C ALA A 152 -18.40 20.75 5.76
N ALA A 153 -18.10 19.67 6.48
CA ALA A 153 -16.74 19.41 6.97
C ALA A 153 -15.73 19.17 5.83
N VAL A 154 -16.12 18.46 4.77
CA VAL A 154 -15.27 18.25 3.59
C VAL A 154 -14.91 19.57 2.92
N GLU A 155 -15.87 20.46 2.70
CA GLU A 155 -15.62 21.78 2.08
C GLU A 155 -14.85 22.75 2.98
N LEU A 156 -14.83 22.54 4.30
CA LEU A 156 -13.99 23.30 5.23
C LEU A 156 -12.52 22.84 5.21
N THR A 157 -12.22 21.71 4.54
CA THR A 157 -10.85 21.20 4.44
C THR A 157 -10.06 22.02 3.42
N THR A 158 -9.10 22.80 3.90
CA THR A 158 -8.17 23.59 3.10
C THR A 158 -6.72 23.23 3.43
N ALA A 159 -5.76 23.82 2.71
CA ALA A 159 -4.34 23.64 3.01
C ALA A 159 -3.95 24.20 4.39
N GLU A 160 -4.61 25.27 4.83
CA GLU A 160 -4.40 25.93 6.13
C GLU A 160 -5.16 25.23 7.26
N CYS A 161 -6.30 24.60 6.95
CA CYS A 161 -7.15 23.91 7.91
C CYS A 161 -7.30 22.41 7.59
N PRO A 162 -6.20 21.63 7.48
CA PRO A 162 -6.22 20.25 6.98
C PRO A 162 -6.98 19.27 7.87
N GLN A 163 -7.10 19.54 9.18
CA GLN A 163 -7.71 18.59 10.12
C GLN A 163 -9.23 18.46 9.96
N TRP A 164 -9.88 19.33 9.17
CA TRP A 164 -11.26 19.13 8.76
C TRP A 164 -11.47 17.81 8.01
N GLU A 165 -10.43 17.26 7.36
CA GLU A 165 -10.51 15.95 6.71
C GLU A 165 -10.75 14.82 7.75
N MET A 166 -10.13 14.92 8.93
CA MET A 166 -10.32 13.99 10.03
C MET A 166 -11.70 14.16 10.67
N ILE A 167 -12.16 15.41 10.82
CA ILE A 167 -13.49 15.72 11.33
C ILE A 167 -14.57 15.14 10.41
N ALA A 168 -14.43 15.35 9.09
CA ALA A 168 -15.30 14.77 8.08
C ALA A 168 -15.30 13.24 8.14
N GLY A 169 -14.15 12.61 8.37
CA GLY A 169 -14.04 11.15 8.59
C GLY A 169 -14.86 10.66 9.80
N ARG A 170 -14.81 11.37 10.93
CA ARG A 170 -15.62 11.02 12.13
C ARG A 170 -17.11 11.14 11.87
N LEU A 171 -17.53 12.20 11.18
CA LEU A 171 -18.93 12.42 10.82
C LEU A 171 -19.43 11.34 9.84
N LEU A 172 -18.59 10.97 8.86
CA LEU A 172 -18.89 9.88 7.93
C LEU A 172 -18.99 8.53 8.67
N SER A 173 -18.11 8.26 9.64
CA SER A 173 -18.18 7.04 10.45
C SER A 173 -19.49 6.95 11.24
N PHE A 174 -19.93 8.05 11.85
CA PHE A 174 -21.23 8.12 12.52
C PHE A 174 -22.37 7.82 11.55
N GLN A 175 -22.38 8.46 10.39
CA GLN A 175 -23.41 8.26 9.37
C GLN A 175 -23.46 6.81 8.85
N LEU A 176 -22.31 6.19 8.59
CA LEU A 176 -22.21 4.80 8.15
C LEU A 176 -22.76 3.86 9.22
N ASN A 177 -22.35 4.02 10.47
CA ASN A 177 -22.84 3.20 11.57
C ASN A 177 -24.36 3.34 11.75
N ARG A 178 -24.91 4.55 11.64
CA ARG A 178 -26.36 4.75 11.73
C ARG A 178 -27.12 4.00 10.64
N SER A 179 -26.59 4.02 9.42
CA SER A 179 -27.16 3.29 8.29
C SER A 179 -27.10 1.78 8.50
N ILE A 180 -26.01 1.27 9.09
CA ILE A 180 -25.85 -0.16 9.42
C ILE A 180 -26.80 -0.56 10.56
N ASP A 181 -26.94 0.24 11.61
CA ASP A 181 -27.87 -0.01 12.74
C ASP A 181 -29.32 -0.14 12.26
N GLU A 182 -29.72 0.61 11.22
CA GLU A 182 -31.04 0.49 10.60
C GLU A 182 -31.23 -0.84 9.85
N VAL A 183 -30.18 -1.33 9.19
CA VAL A 183 -30.19 -2.62 8.48
C VAL A 183 -30.22 -3.77 9.48
N GLU A 184 -29.36 -3.74 10.50
CA GLU A 184 -29.29 -4.74 11.57
C GLU A 184 -30.63 -4.88 12.30
N ARG A 185 -31.26 -3.75 12.69
CA ARG A 185 -32.58 -3.78 13.35
C ARG A 185 -33.68 -4.39 12.47
N LYS A 186 -33.63 -4.15 11.15
CA LYS A 186 -34.60 -4.73 10.21
C LYS A 186 -34.41 -6.24 10.05
N LEU A 187 -33.16 -6.72 10.14
CA LEU A 187 -32.80 -8.13 10.03
C LEU A 187 -32.82 -8.87 11.37
N GLY A 188 -33.02 -8.17 12.49
CA GLY A 188 -33.03 -8.78 13.83
C GLY A 188 -31.64 -9.21 14.31
N LEU A 189 -30.57 -8.60 13.82
CA LEU A 189 -29.18 -8.93 14.19
C LEU A 189 -28.76 -8.15 15.43
N SER A 190 -28.31 -8.86 16.47
CA SER A 190 -27.97 -8.26 17.77
C SER A 190 -26.53 -8.52 18.24
N SER A 191 -25.81 -9.44 17.60
CA SER A 191 -24.41 -9.74 17.88
C SER A 191 -23.59 -9.94 16.61
N PHE A 192 -22.27 -9.84 16.73
CA PHE A 192 -21.36 -10.15 15.63
C PHE A 192 -21.50 -11.60 15.15
N TYR A 193 -21.73 -12.56 16.05
CA TYR A 193 -21.96 -13.96 15.68
C TYR A 193 -23.23 -14.15 14.83
N GLU A 194 -24.35 -13.56 15.24
CA GLU A 194 -25.60 -13.60 14.46
C GLU A 194 -25.42 -12.96 13.08
N LYS A 195 -24.69 -11.84 13.02
CA LYS A 195 -24.36 -11.20 11.75
C LYS A 195 -23.49 -12.10 10.86
N LEU A 196 -22.43 -12.72 11.39
CA LEU A 196 -21.59 -13.64 10.61
C LEU A 196 -22.40 -14.81 10.07
N ARG A 197 -23.30 -15.39 10.87
CA ARG A 197 -24.19 -16.46 10.44
C ARG A 197 -25.09 -16.01 9.30
N TYR A 198 -25.78 -14.86 9.47
CA TYR A 198 -26.60 -14.28 8.40
C TYR A 198 -25.80 -14.04 7.11
N LEU A 199 -24.63 -13.40 7.21
CA LEU A 199 -23.79 -13.12 6.04
C LEU A 199 -23.29 -14.40 5.37
N THR A 200 -23.06 -15.46 6.14
CA THR A 200 -22.66 -16.78 5.61
C THR A 200 -23.82 -17.46 4.90
N ASP A 201 -25.01 -17.46 5.50
CA ASP A 201 -26.23 -18.06 4.94
C ASP A 201 -26.64 -17.37 3.61
N GLU A 202 -26.40 -16.06 3.49
CA GLU A 202 -26.64 -15.28 2.26
C GLU A 202 -25.50 -15.39 1.23
N GLY A 203 -24.42 -16.12 1.52
CA GLY A 203 -23.27 -16.25 0.62
C GLY A 203 -22.47 -14.94 0.43
N LEU A 204 -22.52 -14.03 1.41
CA LEU A 204 -21.71 -12.81 1.44
C LEU A 204 -20.40 -13.01 2.21
N TYR A 205 -20.40 -13.92 3.18
CA TYR A 205 -19.23 -14.40 3.91
C TYR A 205 -18.92 -15.86 3.56
N GLY A 206 -17.65 -16.24 3.65
CA GLY A 206 -17.23 -17.63 3.46
C GLY A 206 -17.58 -18.52 4.65
N THR A 207 -18.03 -19.75 4.37
CA THR A 207 -18.43 -20.73 5.41
C THR A 207 -17.28 -21.12 6.32
N TYR A 208 -16.05 -21.10 5.81
CA TYR A 208 -14.83 -21.49 6.51
C TYR A 208 -14.59 -20.74 7.83
N ILE A 209 -15.11 -19.52 8.03
CA ILE A 209 -14.94 -18.82 9.31
C ILE A 209 -15.72 -19.56 10.41
N LEU A 210 -17.00 -19.85 10.19
CA LEU A 210 -17.84 -20.53 11.18
C LEU A 210 -17.52 -22.02 11.30
N GLU A 211 -16.85 -22.61 10.31
CA GLU A 211 -16.32 -23.98 10.40
C GLU A 211 -15.09 -24.10 11.32
N HIS A 212 -14.30 -23.01 11.47
CA HIS A 212 -13.03 -23.03 12.21
C HIS A 212 -13.08 -22.32 13.57
N TYR A 213 -14.15 -21.57 13.87
CA TYR A 213 -14.29 -20.82 15.12
C TYR A 213 -15.61 -21.14 15.80
N SER A 214 -15.54 -21.38 17.11
CA SER A 214 -16.74 -21.58 17.94
C SER A 214 -17.50 -20.26 18.15
N GLN A 215 -18.75 -20.35 18.62
CA GLN A 215 -19.51 -19.16 18.99
C GLN A 215 -18.79 -18.36 20.10
N GLU A 216 -18.17 -19.05 21.06
CA GLU A 216 -17.39 -18.44 22.13
C GLU A 216 -16.18 -17.68 21.59
N ASP A 217 -15.48 -18.21 20.59
CA ASP A 217 -14.36 -17.54 19.93
C ASP A 217 -14.80 -16.24 19.26
N ILE A 218 -15.93 -16.28 18.54
CA ILE A 218 -16.49 -15.10 17.86
C ILE A 218 -16.94 -14.04 18.88
N MET A 219 -17.55 -14.45 20.00
CA MET A 219 -17.88 -13.53 21.09
C MET A 219 -16.63 -12.94 21.77
N ALA A 220 -15.54 -13.69 21.87
CA ALA A 220 -14.26 -13.18 22.35
C ALA A 220 -13.64 -12.18 21.37
N ALA A 221 -13.69 -12.46 20.07
CA ALA A 221 -13.29 -11.54 19.01
C ALA A 221 -14.12 -10.24 19.04
N GLU A 222 -15.44 -10.33 19.21
CA GLU A 222 -16.34 -9.18 19.34
C GLU A 222 -15.95 -8.26 20.49
N LYS A 223 -15.63 -8.84 21.66
CA LYS A 223 -15.16 -8.07 22.83
C LYS A 223 -13.83 -7.38 22.62
N LYS A 224 -12.97 -7.89 21.73
CA LYS A 224 -11.67 -7.29 21.42
C LYS A 224 -11.79 -6.10 20.45
N MET A 225 -12.89 -6.00 19.69
CA MET A 225 -13.07 -4.90 18.75
C MET A 225 -13.14 -3.54 19.45
N ASP A 226 -12.37 -2.57 18.94
CA ASP A 226 -12.27 -1.22 19.49
C ASP A 226 -12.74 -0.20 18.45
N THR A 227 -13.96 0.32 18.65
CA THR A 227 -14.58 1.30 17.75
C THR A 227 -13.92 2.66 17.79
N SER A 228 -13.14 2.98 18.83
CA SER A 228 -12.41 4.26 18.91
C SER A 228 -11.34 4.38 17.83
N ARG A 229 -10.85 3.25 17.29
CA ARG A 229 -9.90 3.19 16.17
C ARG A 229 -10.49 3.75 14.87
N ASN A 230 -11.81 3.89 14.75
CA ASN A 230 -12.43 4.60 13.64
C ASN A 230 -12.01 6.09 13.57
N HIS A 231 -11.55 6.68 14.68
CA HIS A 231 -11.03 8.05 14.71
C HIS A 231 -9.68 8.22 13.98
N LEU A 232 -9.00 7.12 13.62
CA LEU A 232 -7.73 7.14 12.89
C LEU A 232 -7.90 7.44 11.39
N PHE A 233 -9.12 7.25 10.86
CA PHE A 233 -9.42 7.47 9.45
C PHE A 233 -9.68 8.94 9.15
N ASN A 234 -9.06 9.42 8.08
CA ASN A 234 -9.52 10.63 7.40
C ASN A 234 -10.74 10.31 6.51
N TYR A 235 -11.44 11.35 6.06
CA TYR A 235 -12.60 11.21 5.19
C TYR A 235 -12.31 10.37 3.96
N SER A 236 -11.22 10.67 3.25
CA SER A 236 -10.95 10.01 1.97
C SER A 236 -10.62 8.53 2.11
N GLY A 237 -9.94 8.14 3.19
CA GLY A 237 -9.68 6.75 3.54
C GLY A 237 -10.96 5.99 3.84
N LEU A 238 -11.83 6.56 4.69
CA LEU A 238 -13.08 5.92 5.09
C LEU A 238 -14.11 5.85 3.94
N ASP A 239 -14.19 6.88 3.09
CA ASP A 239 -15.02 6.87 1.89
C ASP A 239 -14.61 5.75 0.92
N LEU A 240 -13.30 5.60 0.69
CA LEU A 240 -12.77 4.51 -0.13
C LEU A 240 -13.04 3.14 0.51
N LEU A 241 -12.83 3.02 1.82
CA LEU A 241 -13.06 1.80 2.59
C LEU A 241 -14.52 1.35 2.46
N SER A 242 -15.46 2.25 2.71
CA SER A 242 -16.89 1.95 2.68
C SER A 242 -17.40 1.53 1.30
N LYS A 243 -16.88 2.14 0.24
CA LYS A 243 -17.33 1.88 -1.15
C LYS A 243 -16.72 0.62 -1.76
N ARG A 244 -15.48 0.27 -1.41
CA ARG A 244 -14.74 -0.80 -2.09
C ARG A 244 -14.46 -2.03 -1.24
N TYR A 245 -14.40 -1.88 0.07
CA TYR A 245 -13.93 -2.95 0.96
C TYR A 245 -15.06 -3.53 1.78
N LEU A 246 -15.94 -2.71 2.38
CA LEU A 246 -17.04 -3.23 3.21
C LEU A 246 -18.01 -4.11 2.42
N ILE A 247 -18.55 -5.14 3.08
CA ILE A 247 -19.59 -5.99 2.52
C ILE A 247 -20.91 -5.22 2.42
N HIS A 248 -21.53 -5.34 1.25
CA HIS A 248 -22.86 -4.82 0.96
C HIS A 248 -23.81 -5.99 0.76
N THR A 249 -25.08 -5.80 1.12
CA THR A 249 -26.17 -6.71 0.76
C THR A 249 -26.39 -6.69 -0.76
N PHE A 250 -27.15 -7.65 -1.28
CA PHE A 250 -27.55 -7.67 -2.70
C PHE A 250 -28.34 -6.43 -3.15
N ASP A 251 -28.96 -5.71 -2.20
CA ASP A 251 -29.62 -4.41 -2.42
C ASP A 251 -28.64 -3.21 -2.37
N HIS A 252 -27.33 -3.46 -2.42
CA HIS A 252 -26.26 -2.45 -2.35
C HIS A 252 -26.25 -1.60 -1.05
N LYS A 253 -26.70 -2.18 0.07
CA LYS A 253 -26.61 -1.52 1.39
C LYS A 253 -25.42 -2.05 2.17
N VAL A 254 -24.60 -1.15 2.71
CA VAL A 254 -23.50 -1.52 3.61
C VAL A 254 -24.07 -2.19 4.86
N ILE A 255 -23.52 -3.35 5.23
CA ILE A 255 -23.93 -4.10 6.44
C ILE A 255 -22.75 -4.45 7.36
N GLU A 256 -21.53 -4.49 6.82
CA GLU A 256 -20.32 -4.72 7.61
C GLU A 256 -19.77 -3.39 8.16
N ARG A 257 -19.37 -3.37 9.43
CA ARG A 257 -18.69 -2.24 10.06
C ARG A 257 -17.18 -2.33 9.82
N VAL A 258 -16.48 -1.19 9.96
CA VAL A 258 -15.03 -1.11 9.77
C VAL A 258 -14.26 -2.08 10.67
N GLN A 259 -14.62 -2.15 11.95
CA GLN A 259 -13.93 -3.04 12.89
C GLN A 259 -14.27 -4.52 12.64
N GLU A 260 -15.50 -4.81 12.23
CA GLU A 260 -15.92 -6.16 11.81
C GLU A 260 -15.14 -6.63 10.59
N MET A 261 -14.90 -5.75 9.61
CA MET A 261 -14.08 -6.06 8.44
C MET A 261 -12.66 -6.49 8.85
N TYR A 262 -11.98 -5.71 9.69
CA TYR A 262 -10.63 -6.07 10.15
C TYR A 262 -10.62 -7.33 11.01
N MET A 263 -11.63 -7.53 11.86
CA MET A 263 -11.75 -8.75 12.65
C MET A 263 -12.00 -9.97 11.78
N GLY A 264 -12.89 -9.88 10.78
CA GLY A 264 -13.14 -10.95 9.81
C GLY A 264 -11.89 -11.32 9.00
N ILE A 265 -11.09 -10.32 8.59
CA ILE A 265 -9.80 -10.57 7.93
C ILE A 265 -8.83 -11.28 8.90
N ALA A 266 -8.73 -10.83 10.16
CA ALA A 266 -7.86 -11.43 11.15
C ALA A 266 -8.25 -12.88 11.49
N LEU A 267 -9.56 -13.16 11.62
CA LEU A 267 -10.12 -14.50 11.79
C LEU A 267 -9.70 -15.39 10.60
N HIS A 268 -9.87 -14.93 9.37
CA HIS A 268 -9.48 -15.72 8.20
C HIS A 268 -7.98 -16.00 8.17
N LEU A 269 -7.13 -14.97 8.31
CA LEU A 269 -5.68 -15.12 8.22
C LEU A 269 -5.07 -15.98 9.33
N ALA A 270 -5.77 -16.17 10.45
CA ALA A 270 -5.33 -17.02 11.55
C ALA A 270 -5.87 -18.46 11.46
N ILE A 271 -6.72 -18.82 10.48
CA ILE A 271 -7.25 -20.19 10.33
C ILE A 271 -6.15 -21.27 10.33
N PRO A 272 -5.00 -21.10 9.64
CA PRO A 272 -3.94 -22.10 9.63
C PRO A 272 -3.23 -22.30 10.97
N GLU A 273 -3.47 -21.43 11.96
CA GLU A 273 -2.88 -21.53 13.28
C GLU A 273 -3.53 -22.66 14.09
N LYS A 274 -2.70 -23.56 14.63
CA LYS A 274 -3.14 -24.72 15.42
C LYS A 274 -3.14 -24.44 16.92
N GLU A 275 -2.17 -23.65 17.39
CA GLU A 275 -2.00 -23.27 18.79
C GLU A 275 -2.19 -21.75 18.93
N ASN A 276 -2.80 -21.31 20.03
CA ASN A 276 -3.01 -19.89 20.35
C ASN A 276 -3.67 -19.09 19.20
N ARG A 277 -4.57 -19.72 18.44
CA ARG A 277 -5.23 -19.12 17.26
C ARG A 277 -5.83 -17.75 17.58
N MET A 278 -6.57 -17.64 18.69
CA MET A 278 -7.21 -16.38 19.10
C MET A 278 -6.20 -15.29 19.53
N GLU A 279 -5.00 -15.65 19.98
CA GLU A 279 -3.93 -14.70 20.22
C GLU A 279 -3.44 -14.10 18.89
N TRP A 280 -3.24 -14.93 17.86
CA TRP A 280 -2.86 -14.49 16.52
C TRP A 280 -3.96 -13.64 15.86
N VAL A 281 -5.22 -14.04 15.98
CA VAL A 281 -6.37 -13.20 15.57
C VAL A 281 -6.25 -11.82 16.21
N GLY A 282 -5.96 -11.79 17.52
CA GLY A 282 -5.81 -10.55 18.26
C GLY A 282 -4.67 -9.67 17.75
N LYS A 283 -3.47 -10.24 17.54
CA LYS A 283 -2.30 -9.51 17.03
C LYS A 283 -2.54 -8.97 15.61
N ILE A 284 -3.09 -9.79 14.72
CA ILE A 284 -3.40 -9.38 13.35
C ILE A 284 -4.46 -8.27 13.35
N TYR A 285 -5.53 -8.43 14.13
CA TYR A 285 -6.56 -7.39 14.27
C TYR A 285 -5.97 -6.06 14.76
N ASP A 286 -5.10 -6.10 15.77
CA ASP A 286 -4.49 -4.89 16.33
C ASP A 286 -3.69 -4.13 15.27
N LEU A 287 -2.81 -4.81 14.52
CA LEU A 287 -2.02 -4.17 13.47
C LEU A 287 -2.87 -3.55 12.34
N LEU A 288 -3.90 -4.28 11.90
CA LEU A 288 -4.74 -3.82 10.79
C LEU A 288 -5.65 -2.66 11.21
N SER A 289 -6.31 -2.77 12.35
CA SER A 289 -7.27 -1.75 12.82
C SER A 289 -6.60 -0.49 13.37
N GLN A 290 -5.34 -0.57 13.81
CA GLN A 290 -4.51 0.59 14.14
C GLN A 290 -3.88 1.26 12.89
N LEU A 291 -4.12 0.72 11.69
CA LEU A 291 -3.55 1.19 10.41
C LEU A 291 -2.01 1.15 10.36
N GLU A 292 -1.39 0.39 11.25
CA GLU A 292 0.05 0.15 11.30
C GLU A 292 0.51 -0.76 10.16
N VAL A 293 -0.40 -1.61 9.67
CA VAL A 293 -0.16 -2.53 8.56
C VAL A 293 -1.39 -2.53 7.64
N THR A 294 -1.16 -2.62 6.34
CA THR A 294 -2.21 -2.93 5.37
C THR A 294 -1.85 -4.20 4.62
N MET A 295 -2.76 -5.17 4.57
CA MET A 295 -2.65 -6.26 3.59
C MET A 295 -2.86 -5.71 2.17
N ALA A 296 -2.48 -6.49 1.16
CA ALA A 296 -2.78 -6.16 -0.22
C ALA A 296 -4.29 -5.98 -0.44
N THR A 297 -4.64 -5.15 -1.44
CA THR A 297 -6.03 -4.94 -1.88
C THR A 297 -6.84 -6.25 -2.01
N PRO A 298 -6.38 -7.29 -2.73
CA PRO A 298 -7.10 -8.56 -2.80
C PRO A 298 -7.39 -9.18 -1.44
N THR A 299 -6.40 -9.25 -0.53
CA THR A 299 -6.60 -9.79 0.81
C THR A 299 -7.63 -8.97 1.59
N LEU A 300 -7.52 -7.64 1.61
CA LEU A 300 -8.48 -6.76 2.29
C LEU A 300 -9.90 -6.92 1.73
N SER A 301 -10.02 -7.05 0.40
CA SER A 301 -11.32 -7.14 -0.26
C SER A 301 -11.96 -8.52 -0.17
N ASN A 302 -11.17 -9.60 -0.11
CA ASN A 302 -11.65 -10.96 -0.37
C ASN A 302 -11.50 -11.95 0.81
N ALA A 303 -10.64 -11.69 1.79
CA ALA A 303 -10.32 -12.66 2.85
C ALA A 303 -11.51 -13.21 3.65
N ARG A 304 -12.65 -12.51 3.73
CA ARG A 304 -13.85 -13.04 4.41
C ARG A 304 -14.98 -13.47 3.47
N LYS A 305 -14.80 -13.32 2.16
CA LYS A 305 -15.81 -13.63 1.14
C LYS A 305 -15.73 -15.11 0.72
N PRO A 306 -16.79 -15.69 0.12
CA PRO A 306 -16.77 -17.10 -0.31
C PRO A 306 -15.69 -17.42 -1.34
N HIS A 307 -15.47 -16.52 -2.31
CA HIS A 307 -14.42 -16.68 -3.31
C HIS A 307 -13.22 -15.79 -2.95
N HIS A 308 -12.16 -16.38 -2.41
CA HIS A 308 -11.02 -15.65 -1.85
C HIS A 308 -9.72 -15.84 -2.63
N GLN A 309 -9.57 -15.07 -3.71
CA GLN A 309 -8.23 -14.81 -4.26
C GLN A 309 -7.59 -13.68 -3.45
N LEU A 310 -6.56 -14.02 -2.67
CA LEU A 310 -5.83 -13.16 -1.76
C LEU A 310 -4.60 -12.50 -2.42
N SER A 311 -4.18 -12.98 -3.59
CA SER A 311 -2.99 -12.50 -4.32
C SER A 311 -3.35 -12.04 -5.73
N SER A 312 -2.79 -10.90 -6.17
CA SER A 312 -3.19 -10.24 -7.44
C SER A 312 -2.07 -10.08 -8.46
N CYS A 313 -0.82 -10.47 -8.19
CA CYS A 313 0.27 -10.27 -9.15
C CYS A 313 0.96 -11.58 -9.47
N PHE A 314 1.18 -11.81 -10.76
CA PHE A 314 1.74 -13.05 -11.30
C PHE A 314 2.86 -12.76 -12.31
N ILE A 315 3.74 -13.75 -12.55
CA ILE A 315 4.80 -13.62 -13.55
C ILE A 315 4.99 -14.94 -14.31
N ASP A 316 5.10 -14.86 -15.64
CA ASP A 316 5.28 -16.01 -16.53
C ASP A 316 6.50 -15.85 -17.45
N THR A 317 7.10 -16.99 -17.80
CA THR A 317 8.18 -17.10 -18.79
C THR A 317 7.59 -17.67 -20.07
N VAL A 318 7.48 -16.84 -21.11
CA VAL A 318 6.86 -17.27 -22.37
C VAL A 318 7.86 -18.08 -23.19
N PRO A 319 7.62 -19.38 -23.43
CA PRO A 319 8.52 -20.21 -24.23
C PRO A 319 8.39 -19.90 -25.73
N ASP A 320 9.42 -20.22 -26.52
CA ASP A 320 9.46 -20.04 -27.97
C ASP A 320 8.73 -21.15 -28.74
N SER A 321 7.45 -21.37 -28.43
CA SER A 321 6.58 -22.34 -29.11
C SER A 321 5.16 -21.80 -29.27
N LEU A 322 4.46 -22.19 -30.34
CA LEU A 322 3.09 -21.74 -30.57
C LEU A 322 2.16 -22.12 -29.41
N ILE A 323 2.24 -23.38 -28.96
CA ILE A 323 1.41 -23.90 -27.87
C ILE A 323 1.72 -23.17 -26.57
N GLY A 324 3.01 -22.96 -26.26
CA GLY A 324 3.40 -22.28 -25.04
C GLY A 324 3.04 -20.80 -25.03
N ILE A 325 3.16 -20.08 -26.16
CA ILE A 325 2.71 -18.69 -26.29
C ILE A 325 1.21 -18.57 -26.05
N TYR A 326 0.39 -19.40 -26.69
CA TYR A 326 -1.06 -19.37 -26.48
C TYR A 326 -1.46 -19.79 -25.06
N ARG A 327 -0.72 -20.74 -24.45
CA ARG A 327 -0.91 -21.11 -23.05
C ARG A 327 -0.62 -19.94 -22.10
N SER A 328 0.46 -19.19 -22.33
CA SER A 328 0.75 -17.98 -21.55
C SER A 328 -0.34 -16.90 -21.70
N ILE A 329 -0.94 -16.76 -22.89
CA ILE A 329 -2.08 -15.86 -23.12
C ILE A 329 -3.34 -16.34 -22.39
N ASP A 330 -3.64 -17.64 -22.43
CA ASP A 330 -4.76 -18.23 -21.68
C ASP A 330 -4.56 -18.05 -20.16
N ASN A 331 -3.36 -18.34 -19.65
CA ASN A 331 -2.99 -18.08 -18.26
C ASN A 331 -3.22 -16.60 -17.89
N PHE A 332 -2.83 -15.67 -18.77
CA PHE A 332 -3.08 -14.23 -18.56
C PHE A 332 -4.57 -13.90 -18.52
N ALA A 333 -5.39 -14.51 -19.38
CA ALA A 333 -6.84 -14.37 -19.35
C ALA A 333 -7.43 -14.88 -18.03
N GLN A 334 -7.03 -16.06 -17.55
CA GLN A 334 -7.51 -16.59 -16.26
C GLN A 334 -7.10 -15.70 -15.08
N VAL A 335 -5.86 -15.22 -15.07
CA VAL A 335 -5.37 -14.28 -14.04
C VAL A 335 -6.16 -12.96 -14.08
N SER A 336 -6.38 -12.40 -15.28
CA SER A 336 -7.08 -11.12 -15.46
C SER A 336 -8.56 -11.20 -15.10
N LYS A 337 -9.22 -12.35 -15.36
CA LYS A 337 -10.62 -12.60 -14.99
C LYS A 337 -10.88 -12.37 -13.49
N HIS A 338 -9.88 -12.64 -12.65
CA HIS A 338 -9.95 -12.44 -11.21
C HIS A 338 -9.28 -11.13 -10.74
N GLY A 339 -9.02 -10.19 -11.67
CA GLY A 339 -8.44 -8.88 -11.38
C GLY A 339 -6.94 -8.91 -11.09
N GLY A 340 -6.24 -9.97 -11.51
CA GLY A 340 -4.79 -10.07 -11.38
C GLY A 340 -4.04 -9.33 -12.49
N GLY A 341 -2.91 -8.72 -12.13
CA GLY A 341 -1.93 -8.17 -13.07
C GLY A 341 -0.78 -9.16 -13.33
N MET A 342 -0.13 -9.05 -14.49
CA MET A 342 0.87 -10.03 -14.92
C MET A 342 2.15 -9.38 -15.45
N GLY A 343 3.30 -9.95 -15.11
CA GLY A 343 4.55 -9.74 -15.85
C GLY A 343 4.79 -10.91 -16.80
N MET A 344 5.15 -10.63 -18.05
CA MET A 344 5.40 -11.67 -19.06
C MET A 344 6.78 -11.47 -19.67
N TYR A 345 7.65 -12.47 -19.54
CA TYR A 345 8.97 -12.45 -20.16
C TYR A 345 8.94 -13.04 -21.57
N PHE A 346 9.22 -12.21 -22.58
CA PHE A 346 9.23 -12.60 -23.99
C PHE A 346 10.64 -12.82 -24.56
N GLY A 347 11.70 -12.69 -23.75
CA GLY A 347 13.08 -12.77 -24.25
C GLY A 347 13.50 -14.13 -24.80
N LYS A 348 12.73 -15.21 -24.56
CA LYS A 348 12.94 -16.52 -25.20
C LYS A 348 12.39 -16.59 -26.63
N VAL A 349 11.34 -15.83 -26.93
CA VAL A 349 10.59 -15.92 -28.20
C VAL A 349 11.46 -15.40 -29.35
N ARG A 350 11.49 -16.13 -30.47
CA ARG A 350 12.33 -15.79 -31.62
C ARG A 350 11.95 -14.44 -32.24
N ALA A 351 12.98 -13.71 -32.65
CA ALA A 351 12.85 -12.40 -33.27
C ALA A 351 12.36 -12.44 -34.72
N THR A 352 12.04 -11.28 -35.29
CA THR A 352 11.68 -11.11 -36.69
C THR A 352 12.77 -11.65 -37.62
N GLY A 353 12.36 -12.41 -38.63
CA GLY A 353 13.28 -13.07 -39.55
C GLY A 353 13.98 -14.30 -38.96
N GLY A 354 13.52 -14.80 -37.80
CA GLY A 354 13.92 -16.11 -37.29
C GLY A 354 13.39 -17.28 -38.15
N ASP A 355 13.91 -18.48 -37.89
CA ASP A 355 13.60 -19.66 -38.68
C ASP A 355 12.39 -20.40 -38.12
N ILE A 356 11.54 -20.97 -38.97
CA ILE A 356 10.40 -21.82 -38.57
C ILE A 356 10.46 -23.12 -39.36
N ARG A 357 10.51 -24.26 -38.68
CA ARG A 357 10.56 -25.61 -39.30
C ARG A 357 11.64 -25.73 -40.40
N GLY A 358 12.78 -25.06 -40.22
CA GLY A 358 13.90 -25.05 -41.18
C GLY A 358 13.81 -23.99 -42.29
N PHE A 359 12.68 -23.31 -42.45
CA PHE A 359 12.55 -22.17 -43.36
C PHE A 359 13.16 -20.92 -42.72
N LYS A 360 14.12 -20.29 -43.41
CA LYS A 360 14.85 -19.12 -42.90
C LYS A 360 14.09 -17.83 -43.12
N GLY A 361 14.17 -16.89 -42.18
CA GLY A 361 13.68 -15.52 -42.41
C GLY A 361 12.18 -15.31 -42.31
N VAL A 362 11.42 -16.26 -41.76
CA VAL A 362 9.94 -16.28 -41.87
C VAL A 362 9.20 -15.90 -40.57
N ALA A 363 9.87 -15.89 -39.42
CA ALA A 363 9.21 -15.53 -38.16
C ALA A 363 8.79 -14.06 -38.12
N GLY A 364 7.59 -13.79 -37.63
CA GLY A 364 7.01 -12.44 -37.54
C GLY A 364 7.44 -11.61 -36.33
N GLY A 365 8.32 -12.15 -35.47
CA GLY A 365 8.85 -11.49 -34.28
C GLY A 365 7.89 -11.38 -33.11
N VAL A 366 8.34 -10.74 -32.03
CA VAL A 366 7.62 -10.67 -30.74
C VAL A 366 6.43 -9.71 -30.75
N ILE A 367 6.47 -8.68 -31.61
CA ILE A 367 5.46 -7.60 -31.64
C ILE A 367 4.05 -8.12 -31.94
N ARG A 368 3.93 -9.10 -32.84
CA ARG A 368 2.63 -9.69 -33.21
C ARG A 368 1.99 -10.45 -32.04
N TRP A 369 2.81 -11.10 -31.21
CA TRP A 369 2.33 -11.79 -30.01
C TRP A 369 1.92 -10.79 -28.93
N MET A 370 2.66 -9.69 -28.79
CA MET A 370 2.31 -8.60 -27.87
C MET A 370 0.97 -7.94 -28.22
N LYS A 371 0.59 -7.90 -29.51
CA LYS A 371 -0.75 -7.46 -29.91
C LYS A 371 -1.86 -8.36 -29.36
N LEU A 372 -1.65 -9.69 -29.34
CA LEU A 372 -2.62 -10.60 -28.73
C LEU A 372 -2.71 -10.41 -27.21
N VAL A 373 -1.58 -10.15 -26.56
CA VAL A 373 -1.55 -9.81 -25.13
C VAL A 373 -2.32 -8.51 -24.86
N ASN A 374 -2.12 -7.49 -25.70
CA ASN A 374 -2.88 -6.23 -25.65
C ASN A 374 -4.38 -6.47 -25.74
N ASP A 375 -4.82 -7.19 -26.77
CA ASP A 375 -6.24 -7.39 -27.04
C ASP A 375 -6.88 -8.28 -25.96
N THR A 376 -6.12 -9.19 -25.35
CA THR A 376 -6.55 -9.97 -24.19
C THR A 376 -6.74 -9.09 -22.95
N ALA A 377 -5.83 -8.15 -22.69
CA ALA A 377 -5.94 -7.21 -21.56
C ALA A 377 -7.17 -6.31 -21.67
N VAL A 378 -7.53 -5.94 -22.90
CA VAL A 378 -8.75 -5.16 -23.20
C VAL A 378 -10.00 -6.02 -23.10
N ALA A 379 -9.98 -7.26 -23.59
CA ALA A 379 -11.15 -8.13 -23.64
C ALA A 379 -11.54 -8.70 -22.28
N VAL A 380 -10.56 -9.02 -21.42
CA VAL A 380 -10.80 -9.63 -20.12
C VAL A 380 -10.77 -8.55 -19.04
N ASP A 381 -11.87 -7.80 -18.96
CA ASP A 381 -12.08 -6.79 -17.91
C ASP A 381 -12.73 -7.39 -16.66
N GLN A 382 -12.47 -6.77 -15.51
CA GLN A 382 -13.05 -7.17 -14.23
C GLN A 382 -14.49 -6.64 -14.09
N LEU A 383 -15.44 -7.23 -14.83
CA LEU A 383 -16.88 -6.87 -14.76
C LEU A 383 -17.13 -5.35 -14.94
N GLY A 384 -16.39 -4.71 -15.84
CA GLY A 384 -16.48 -3.27 -16.14
C GLY A 384 -15.82 -2.35 -15.12
N MET A 385 -15.13 -2.87 -14.10
CA MET A 385 -14.53 -2.06 -13.02
C MET A 385 -13.07 -1.67 -13.26
N ARG A 386 -12.28 -2.54 -13.91
CA ARG A 386 -10.86 -2.32 -14.28
C ARG A 386 -10.47 -3.15 -15.51
N GLN A 387 -9.71 -2.55 -16.41
CA GLN A 387 -9.06 -3.26 -17.52
C GLN A 387 -7.93 -4.16 -17.01
N GLY A 388 -7.66 -5.27 -17.72
CA GLY A 388 -6.51 -6.11 -17.45
C GLY A 388 -5.21 -5.32 -17.62
N ALA A 389 -4.18 -5.63 -16.82
CA ALA A 389 -2.91 -4.91 -16.85
C ALA A 389 -1.72 -5.88 -16.91
N VAL A 390 -0.84 -5.67 -17.88
CA VAL A 390 0.29 -6.56 -18.15
C VAL A 390 1.55 -5.79 -18.51
N ALA A 391 2.66 -6.13 -17.86
CA ALA A 391 3.98 -5.68 -18.26
C ALA A 391 4.66 -6.76 -19.09
N VAL A 392 5.21 -6.38 -20.24
CA VAL A 392 5.94 -7.28 -21.12
C VAL A 392 7.42 -6.94 -21.08
N TYR A 393 8.27 -7.93 -20.85
CA TYR A 393 9.71 -7.75 -20.69
C TYR A 393 10.48 -8.32 -21.87
N LEU A 394 11.47 -7.56 -22.35
CA LEU A 394 12.37 -7.95 -23.43
C LEU A 394 13.82 -7.54 -23.11
N ASP A 395 14.78 -8.37 -23.48
CA ASP A 395 16.19 -8.02 -23.29
C ASP A 395 16.68 -6.93 -24.25
N VAL A 396 17.56 -6.06 -23.76
CA VAL A 396 18.14 -4.95 -24.56
C VAL A 396 19.00 -5.42 -25.74
N TRP A 397 19.42 -6.69 -25.76
CA TRP A 397 20.16 -7.32 -26.86
C TRP A 397 19.25 -8.07 -27.85
N HIS A 398 17.94 -8.12 -27.60
CA HIS A 398 17.00 -8.80 -28.48
C HIS A 398 16.85 -8.05 -29.82
N LYS A 399 16.83 -8.76 -30.94
CA LYS A 399 16.81 -8.17 -32.30
C LYS A 399 15.61 -7.27 -32.61
N ASP A 400 14.47 -7.53 -31.95
CA ASP A 400 13.24 -6.72 -32.06
C ASP A 400 13.16 -5.55 -31.05
N ILE A 401 14.23 -5.26 -30.27
CA ILE A 401 14.19 -4.20 -29.24
C ILE A 401 13.83 -2.80 -29.81
N PRO A 402 14.31 -2.36 -30.99
CA PRO A 402 13.98 -1.02 -31.49
C PRO A 402 12.49 -0.86 -31.81
N GLU A 403 11.84 -1.90 -32.33
CA GLU A 403 10.41 -1.93 -32.61
C GLU A 403 9.60 -2.03 -31.31
N PHE A 404 10.07 -2.82 -30.34
CA PHE A 404 9.47 -2.96 -29.02
C PHE A 404 9.36 -1.63 -28.28
N LEU A 405 10.41 -0.79 -28.34
CA LEU A 405 10.43 0.54 -27.69
C LEU A 405 9.42 1.53 -28.30
N GLN A 406 8.82 1.20 -29.45
CA GLN A 406 7.85 2.04 -30.16
C GLN A 406 6.40 1.55 -30.00
N LEU A 407 6.14 0.50 -29.21
CA LEU A 407 4.81 -0.12 -29.08
C LEU A 407 3.70 0.83 -28.65
N ARG A 408 4.01 1.75 -27.74
CA ARG A 408 3.05 2.70 -27.15
C ARG A 408 3.10 4.10 -27.76
N THR A 409 4.00 4.35 -28.71
CA THR A 409 4.08 5.68 -29.34
C THR A 409 2.88 5.91 -30.25
N ASN A 410 2.38 7.15 -30.29
CA ASN A 410 1.18 7.50 -31.06
C ASN A 410 1.35 7.42 -32.59
N ASN A 411 2.59 7.42 -33.10
CA ASN A 411 2.88 7.42 -34.53
C ASN A 411 3.35 6.04 -35.01
N GLY A 412 2.93 5.61 -36.20
CA GLY A 412 3.39 4.39 -36.87
C GLY A 412 2.23 3.52 -37.38
N ASP A 413 2.54 2.31 -37.86
CA ASP A 413 1.53 1.31 -38.24
C ASP A 413 0.83 0.77 -36.99
N ASP A 414 -0.49 0.96 -36.89
CA ASP A 414 -1.34 0.53 -35.78
C ASP A 414 -1.26 -0.99 -35.54
N ARG A 415 -1.03 -1.78 -36.59
CA ARG A 415 -0.85 -3.25 -36.47
C ARG A 415 0.39 -3.64 -35.65
N MET A 416 1.31 -2.71 -35.48
CA MET A 416 2.54 -2.85 -34.70
C MET A 416 2.46 -2.09 -33.36
N LYS A 417 1.28 -1.64 -32.94
CA LYS A 417 1.04 -0.93 -31.69
C LYS A 417 0.29 -1.76 -30.66
N ALA A 418 0.62 -1.52 -29.40
CA ALA A 418 -0.01 -2.13 -28.23
C ALA A 418 -0.02 -1.09 -27.11
N HIS A 419 -1.12 -0.35 -26.98
CA HIS A 419 -1.24 0.79 -26.06
C HIS A 419 -1.57 0.38 -24.62
N ASP A 420 -2.20 -0.79 -24.45
CA ASP A 420 -2.75 -1.32 -23.19
C ASP A 420 -1.78 -2.27 -22.47
N ILE A 421 -0.57 -2.45 -22.99
CA ILE A 421 0.51 -3.17 -22.32
C ILE A 421 1.58 -2.20 -21.83
N PHE A 422 2.37 -2.61 -20.83
CA PHE A 422 3.47 -1.83 -20.29
C PHE A 422 4.83 -2.43 -20.70
N PRO A 423 5.56 -1.85 -21.67
CA PRO A 423 6.89 -2.29 -22.03
C PRO A 423 7.87 -2.22 -20.85
N ALA A 424 8.77 -3.19 -20.77
CA ALA A 424 9.86 -3.24 -19.82
C ALA A 424 11.10 -3.86 -20.46
N VAL A 425 12.29 -3.40 -20.07
CA VAL A 425 13.55 -3.83 -20.68
C VAL A 425 14.48 -4.42 -19.63
N CYS A 426 15.05 -5.57 -19.96
CA CYS A 426 16.07 -6.26 -19.16
C CYS A 426 17.48 -5.85 -19.63
N TYR A 427 18.27 -5.31 -18.71
CA TYR A 427 19.61 -4.78 -18.97
C TYR A 427 20.69 -5.62 -18.26
N PRO A 428 21.66 -6.22 -19.00
CA PRO A 428 22.90 -6.68 -18.43
C PRO A 428 23.80 -5.48 -18.08
N ASP A 429 24.70 -5.63 -17.11
CA ASP A 429 25.59 -4.56 -16.64
C ASP A 429 26.47 -4.02 -17.78
N LEU A 430 26.86 -4.90 -18.71
CA LEU A 430 27.67 -4.52 -19.87
C LEU A 430 27.05 -3.38 -20.68
N PHE A 431 25.73 -3.36 -20.84
CA PHE A 431 25.05 -2.30 -21.61
C PHE A 431 25.26 -0.93 -20.97
N TRP A 432 25.01 -0.82 -19.66
CA TRP A 432 25.20 0.43 -18.93
C TRP A 432 26.66 0.83 -18.80
N ARG A 433 27.56 -0.14 -18.59
CA ARG A 433 29.01 0.10 -18.57
C ARG A 433 29.52 0.65 -19.90
N MET A 434 29.09 0.09 -21.03
CA MET A 434 29.45 0.62 -22.35
C MET A 434 28.82 2.01 -22.58
N ALA A 435 27.57 2.22 -22.19
CA ALA A 435 26.91 3.52 -22.31
C ALA A 435 27.59 4.63 -21.49
N GLU A 436 28.09 4.29 -20.30
CA GLU A 436 28.89 5.20 -19.47
C GLU A 436 30.24 5.51 -20.11
N GLN A 437 30.95 4.49 -20.58
CA GLN A 437 32.29 4.65 -21.18
C GLN A 437 32.25 5.50 -22.45
N SER A 438 31.34 5.18 -23.38
CA SER A 438 31.12 5.96 -24.59
C SER A 438 29.85 5.52 -25.31
N LEU A 439 29.00 6.50 -25.65
CA LEU A 439 27.76 6.28 -26.42
C LEU A 439 28.02 5.96 -27.90
N ASP A 440 29.21 6.25 -28.43
CA ASP A 440 29.55 6.02 -29.85
C ASP A 440 29.88 4.55 -30.15
N GLN A 441 29.89 3.69 -29.12
CA GLN A 441 30.09 2.26 -29.27
C GLN A 441 28.89 1.59 -29.95
N ASN A 442 29.15 0.45 -30.60
CA ASN A 442 28.13 -0.39 -31.21
C ASN A 442 27.60 -1.43 -30.22
N TRP A 443 26.29 -1.69 -30.29
CA TRP A 443 25.58 -2.75 -29.60
C TRP A 443 25.01 -3.74 -30.61
N THR A 444 25.24 -5.04 -30.38
CA THR A 444 24.85 -6.09 -31.33
C THR A 444 23.60 -6.82 -30.84
N LEU A 445 22.59 -6.90 -31.68
CA LEU A 445 21.32 -7.53 -31.39
C LEU A 445 21.17 -8.88 -32.10
N PHE A 446 20.59 -9.86 -31.41
CA PHE A 446 20.49 -11.25 -31.87
C PHE A 446 19.08 -11.83 -31.70
N CYS A 447 18.82 -12.92 -32.44
CA CYS A 447 17.63 -13.76 -32.24
C CYS A 447 17.95 -14.85 -31.19
N PRO A 448 17.19 -14.96 -30.09
CA PRO A 448 17.46 -15.94 -29.02
C PRO A 448 17.41 -17.38 -29.52
N ASN A 449 16.43 -17.71 -30.36
CA ASN A 449 16.31 -19.03 -30.99
C ASN A 449 17.52 -19.42 -31.86
N GLU A 450 18.07 -18.45 -32.59
CA GLU A 450 19.23 -18.68 -33.44
C GLU A 450 20.48 -18.94 -32.60
N ILE A 451 20.67 -18.18 -31.52
CA ILE A 451 21.74 -18.43 -30.54
C ILE A 451 21.60 -19.85 -29.97
N LEU A 452 20.41 -20.22 -29.48
CA LEU A 452 20.17 -21.55 -28.90
C LEU A 452 20.53 -22.67 -29.89
N ARG A 453 20.11 -22.55 -31.15
CA ARG A 453 20.38 -23.56 -32.16
C ARG A 453 21.86 -23.66 -32.56
N VAL A 454 22.54 -22.52 -32.71
CA VAL A 454 23.93 -22.49 -33.23
C VAL A 454 24.96 -22.71 -32.13
N LYS A 455 24.70 -22.17 -30.93
CA LYS A 455 25.61 -22.23 -29.78
C LYS A 455 25.28 -23.33 -28.79
N GLY A 456 24.04 -23.84 -28.77
CA GLY A 456 23.59 -24.86 -27.83
C GLY A 456 23.23 -24.32 -26.43
N TYR A 457 23.15 -23.00 -26.26
CA TYR A 457 22.77 -22.36 -25.00
C TYR A 457 21.83 -21.17 -25.25
N ALA A 458 20.94 -20.87 -24.30
CA ALA A 458 20.12 -19.67 -24.31
C ALA A 458 20.86 -18.54 -23.58
N LEU A 459 21.11 -17.42 -24.26
CA LEU A 459 21.94 -16.34 -23.68
C LEU A 459 21.27 -15.71 -22.46
N GLU A 460 19.94 -15.63 -22.46
CA GLU A 460 19.13 -15.11 -21.37
C GLU A 460 19.15 -15.93 -20.08
N ASP A 461 19.68 -17.16 -20.12
CA ASP A 461 19.82 -18.05 -18.96
C ASP A 461 21.10 -17.74 -18.15
N PHE A 462 21.87 -16.71 -18.55
CA PHE A 462 23.10 -16.29 -17.90
C PHE A 462 23.01 -14.82 -17.43
N TYR A 463 23.90 -14.46 -16.52
CA TYR A 463 24.10 -13.08 -16.04
C TYR A 463 25.57 -12.85 -15.66
N GLY A 464 25.97 -11.57 -15.52
CA GLY A 464 27.33 -11.20 -15.14
C GLY A 464 28.42 -11.66 -16.10
N GLU A 465 29.59 -12.04 -15.59
CA GLU A 465 30.78 -12.36 -16.40
C GLU A 465 30.54 -13.50 -17.40
N GLU A 466 29.77 -14.52 -17.00
CA GLU A 466 29.45 -15.65 -17.88
C GLU A 466 28.54 -15.23 -19.04
N TRP A 467 27.60 -14.31 -18.79
CA TRP A 467 26.79 -13.71 -19.83
C TRP A 467 27.65 -12.89 -20.81
N GLU A 468 28.57 -12.09 -20.29
CA GLU A 468 29.46 -11.26 -21.11
C GLU A 468 30.36 -12.11 -22.01
N ARG A 469 30.94 -13.18 -21.47
CA ARG A 469 31.74 -14.14 -22.23
C ARG A 469 30.94 -14.73 -23.39
N ARG A 470 29.72 -15.21 -23.11
CA ARG A 470 28.83 -15.80 -24.11
C ARG A 470 28.31 -14.80 -25.13
N TYR A 471 28.07 -13.56 -24.72
CA TYR A 471 27.70 -12.48 -25.63
C TYR A 471 28.84 -12.16 -26.60
N GLN A 472 30.09 -12.10 -26.12
CA GLN A 472 31.27 -11.93 -26.97
C GLN A 472 31.47 -13.10 -27.94
N GLU A 473 31.22 -14.34 -27.49
CA GLU A 473 31.21 -15.51 -28.36
C GLU A 473 30.16 -15.41 -29.47
N CYS A 474 29.00 -14.82 -29.20
CA CYS A 474 27.98 -14.56 -30.21
C CYS A 474 28.42 -13.46 -31.20
N ILE A 475 29.02 -12.37 -30.72
CA ILE A 475 29.56 -11.29 -31.58
C ILE A 475 30.60 -11.82 -32.57
N ASN A 476 31.46 -12.73 -32.11
CA ASN A 476 32.55 -13.30 -32.90
C ASN A 476 32.12 -14.46 -33.82
N ASP A 477 30.87 -14.90 -33.77
CA ASP A 477 30.37 -16.03 -34.56
C ASP A 477 29.64 -15.56 -35.82
N ALA A 478 30.29 -15.69 -36.98
CA ALA A 478 29.73 -15.26 -38.26
C ALA A 478 28.48 -16.06 -38.71
N ARG A 479 28.16 -17.18 -38.04
CA ARG A 479 26.96 -17.99 -38.35
C ARG A 479 25.67 -17.35 -37.83
N LEU A 480 25.76 -16.39 -36.91
CA LEU A 480 24.60 -15.74 -36.29
C LEU A 480 24.19 -14.49 -37.08
N SER A 481 22.90 -14.37 -37.40
CA SER A 481 22.33 -13.13 -37.92
C SER A 481 22.35 -12.05 -36.84
N ARG A 482 22.95 -10.90 -37.17
CA ARG A 482 23.10 -9.76 -36.25
C ARG A 482 22.53 -8.48 -36.82
N ARG A 483 21.94 -7.67 -35.95
CA ARG A 483 21.58 -6.25 -36.20
C ARG A 483 22.44 -5.39 -35.31
N VAL A 484 23.26 -4.51 -35.89
CA VAL A 484 24.13 -3.61 -35.13
C VAL A 484 23.47 -2.24 -35.04
N ILE A 485 23.45 -1.66 -33.84
CA ILE A 485 22.92 -0.32 -33.56
C ILE A 485 23.90 0.43 -32.66
N SER A 486 24.04 1.75 -32.79
CA SER A 486 24.86 2.51 -31.85
C SER A 486 24.17 2.54 -30.47
N ILE A 487 24.96 2.51 -29.38
CA ILE A 487 24.41 2.66 -28.03
C ILE A 487 23.67 3.98 -27.91
N LYS A 488 24.21 5.06 -28.49
CA LYS A 488 23.58 6.37 -28.55
C LYS A 488 22.15 6.32 -29.09
N ASP A 489 21.91 5.58 -30.18
CA ASP A 489 20.59 5.50 -30.79
C ASP A 489 19.64 4.63 -29.96
N LEU A 490 20.13 3.51 -29.43
CA LEU A 490 19.31 2.65 -28.58
C LEU A 490 18.91 3.34 -27.27
N VAL A 491 19.85 4.02 -26.61
CA VAL A 491 19.58 4.87 -25.43
C VAL A 491 18.59 5.98 -25.76
N ARG A 492 18.72 6.62 -26.93
CA ARG A 492 17.76 7.65 -27.36
C ARG A 492 16.34 7.07 -27.47
N LEU A 493 16.18 5.87 -28.04
CA LEU A 493 14.88 5.20 -28.14
C LEU A 493 14.30 4.87 -26.76
N ILE A 494 15.12 4.32 -25.86
CA ILE A 494 14.72 3.99 -24.47
C ILE A 494 14.21 5.25 -23.75
N LEU A 495 15.02 6.30 -23.72
CA LEU A 495 14.70 7.52 -22.99
C LEU A 495 13.52 8.26 -23.61
N ARG A 496 13.42 8.26 -24.94
CA ARG A 496 12.30 8.89 -25.64
C ARG A 496 10.99 8.21 -25.26
N SER A 497 10.96 6.89 -25.34
CA SER A 497 9.79 6.10 -24.93
C SER A 497 9.44 6.38 -23.47
N ALA A 498 10.44 6.37 -22.57
CA ALA A 498 10.24 6.60 -21.14
C ALA A 498 9.67 7.99 -20.83
N VAL A 499 10.15 9.04 -21.50
CA VAL A 499 9.66 10.41 -21.33
C VAL A 499 8.27 10.60 -21.96
N GLU A 500 8.00 9.99 -23.13
CA GLU A 500 6.73 10.14 -23.86
C GLU A 500 5.60 9.26 -23.33
N THR A 501 5.90 8.14 -22.67
CA THR A 501 4.87 7.14 -22.29
C THR A 501 4.95 6.67 -20.84
N GLY A 502 5.99 7.09 -20.11
CA GLY A 502 6.32 6.60 -18.78
C GLY A 502 6.96 5.20 -18.74
N THR A 503 7.11 4.55 -19.89
CA THR A 503 7.67 3.20 -20.11
C THR A 503 8.71 3.26 -21.24
N PRO A 504 9.74 2.41 -21.32
CA PRO A 504 9.82 1.11 -20.68
C PRO A 504 10.22 1.18 -19.20
N PHE A 505 9.72 0.22 -18.43
CA PHE A 505 10.30 -0.09 -17.12
C PHE A 505 11.72 -0.65 -17.26
N THR A 506 12.51 -0.54 -16.20
CA THR A 506 13.90 -1.03 -16.16
C THR A 506 14.02 -2.23 -15.25
N PHE A 507 14.70 -3.28 -15.74
CA PHE A 507 15.11 -4.44 -14.96
C PHE A 507 16.62 -4.66 -15.12
N ASN A 508 17.40 -4.38 -14.09
CA ASN A 508 18.85 -4.58 -14.11
C ASN A 508 19.18 -6.04 -13.78
N ARG A 509 19.22 -6.88 -14.82
CA ARG A 509 19.29 -8.35 -14.77
C ARG A 509 20.40 -8.86 -13.87
N ASP A 510 21.61 -8.31 -14.03
CA ASP A 510 22.78 -8.80 -13.30
C ASP A 510 22.74 -8.42 -11.82
N ILE A 511 22.28 -7.21 -11.50
CA ILE A 511 22.06 -6.76 -10.12
C ILE A 511 21.03 -7.67 -9.43
N VAL A 512 19.92 -7.94 -10.11
CA VAL A 512 18.83 -8.78 -9.58
C VAL A 512 19.33 -10.21 -9.31
N ASN A 513 19.98 -10.84 -10.29
CA ASN A 513 20.40 -12.24 -10.17
C ASN A 513 21.59 -12.44 -9.23
N ARG A 514 22.52 -11.48 -9.11
CA ARG A 514 23.57 -11.54 -8.07
C ARG A 514 22.98 -11.52 -6.65
N ALA A 515 21.88 -10.79 -6.47
CA ALA A 515 21.21 -10.63 -5.19
C ALA A 515 20.16 -11.72 -4.89
N ASN A 516 19.89 -12.61 -5.84
CA ASN A 516 18.91 -13.68 -5.73
C ASN A 516 19.34 -14.71 -4.65
N PRO A 517 18.56 -14.87 -3.57
CA PRO A 517 18.90 -15.82 -2.52
C PRO A 517 18.74 -17.30 -2.91
N ASN A 518 18.11 -17.59 -4.06
CA ASN A 518 17.82 -18.95 -4.53
C ASN A 518 18.43 -19.22 -5.92
N ASN A 519 19.58 -18.63 -6.21
CA ASN A 519 20.26 -18.78 -7.51
C ASN A 519 20.71 -20.23 -7.81
N HIS A 520 20.76 -21.10 -6.81
CA HIS A 520 21.10 -22.52 -6.94
C HIS A 520 19.99 -23.34 -7.62
N LYS A 521 18.77 -22.82 -7.71
CA LYS A 521 17.61 -23.50 -8.32
C LYS A 521 17.06 -22.86 -9.58
N GLY A 522 17.43 -21.61 -9.88
CA GLY A 522 16.87 -20.92 -11.03
C GLY A 522 17.42 -19.52 -11.24
N ILE A 523 16.81 -18.83 -12.19
CA ILE A 523 17.16 -17.48 -12.62
C ILE A 523 15.90 -16.60 -12.64
N ILE A 524 16.11 -15.30 -12.46
CA ILE A 524 15.06 -14.28 -12.52
C ILE A 524 15.17 -13.58 -13.88
N TYR A 525 14.26 -13.88 -14.81
CA TYR A 525 14.28 -13.32 -16.17
C TYR A 525 13.68 -11.91 -16.23
N CYS A 526 12.65 -11.63 -15.43
CA CYS A 526 11.99 -10.34 -15.37
C CYS A 526 11.30 -10.11 -14.01
N SER A 527 10.59 -8.99 -13.90
CA SER A 527 9.75 -8.66 -12.75
C SER A 527 8.26 -8.73 -13.09
N ASN A 528 7.40 -8.57 -12.09
CA ASN A 528 5.95 -8.39 -12.23
C ASN A 528 5.57 -7.06 -12.90
N LEU A 529 4.26 -6.80 -13.02
CA LEU A 529 3.68 -5.55 -13.53
C LEU A 529 4.23 -4.28 -12.87
N CYS A 530 4.47 -4.31 -11.55
CA CYS A 530 4.85 -3.14 -10.77
C CYS A 530 6.37 -3.04 -10.49
N THR A 531 7.17 -3.96 -11.03
CA THR A 531 8.64 -3.97 -10.98
C THR A 531 9.30 -4.25 -9.61
N GLU A 532 8.58 -4.70 -8.59
CA GLU A 532 9.11 -4.96 -7.24
C GLU A 532 9.41 -6.44 -6.95
N ILE A 533 8.98 -7.36 -7.82
CA ILE A 533 9.05 -8.80 -7.56
C ILE A 533 10.18 -9.42 -8.36
N ALA A 534 11.10 -10.07 -7.67
CA ALA A 534 12.25 -10.72 -8.29
C ALA A 534 12.38 -12.12 -7.69
N GLN A 535 11.80 -13.10 -8.38
CA GLN A 535 11.76 -14.50 -7.98
C GLN A 535 12.13 -15.40 -9.16
N ASN A 536 12.64 -16.60 -8.88
CA ASN A 536 12.99 -17.57 -9.92
C ASN A 536 11.78 -17.88 -10.81
N MET A 537 12.05 -18.05 -12.10
CA MET A 537 11.04 -18.33 -13.11
C MET A 537 11.53 -19.45 -14.04
N ALA A 538 10.58 -20.22 -14.58
CA ALA A 538 10.84 -21.24 -15.57
C ALA A 538 9.60 -21.43 -16.44
N ALA A 539 9.81 -21.66 -17.74
CA ALA A 539 8.71 -21.84 -18.67
C ALA A 539 7.93 -23.12 -18.39
N ILE A 540 6.63 -23.08 -18.67
CA ILE A 540 5.78 -24.27 -18.70
C ILE A 540 6.13 -25.07 -19.97
N GLU A 541 6.44 -26.35 -19.80
CA GLU A 541 6.82 -27.24 -20.89
C GLU A 541 5.73 -28.29 -21.13
N GLU A 542 5.33 -28.49 -22.38
CA GLU A 542 4.50 -29.63 -22.75
C GLU A 542 5.37 -30.87 -22.91
N VAL A 543 4.98 -31.96 -22.23
CA VAL A 543 5.74 -33.21 -22.20
C VAL A 543 5.14 -34.22 -23.16
N SER A 544 3.82 -34.42 -23.15
CA SER A 544 3.15 -35.37 -24.02
C SER A 544 1.66 -35.05 -24.18
N GLN A 545 1.08 -35.56 -25.26
CA GLN A 545 -0.37 -35.56 -25.49
C GLN A 545 -0.80 -36.98 -25.87
N GLU A 546 -1.70 -37.57 -25.10
CA GLU A 546 -2.17 -38.94 -25.29
C GLU A 546 -3.70 -39.03 -25.22
N VAL A 547 -4.29 -39.98 -25.93
CA VAL A 547 -5.73 -40.24 -25.89
C VAL A 547 -5.97 -41.45 -24.99
N LYS A 548 -6.65 -41.26 -23.86
CA LYS A 548 -7.09 -42.34 -22.97
C LYS A 548 -8.60 -42.53 -23.06
N THR A 549 -9.05 -43.77 -22.97
CA THR A 549 -10.48 -44.05 -22.83
C THR A 549 -10.83 -44.13 -21.35
N GLU A 550 -11.57 -43.15 -20.84
CA GLU A 550 -12.12 -43.16 -19.47
C GLU A 550 -13.64 -43.29 -19.54
N ASN A 551 -14.20 -44.24 -18.80
CA ASN A 551 -15.65 -44.52 -18.77
C ASN A 551 -16.32 -44.76 -20.15
N GLY A 552 -15.56 -45.22 -21.15
CA GLY A 552 -16.05 -45.46 -22.51
C GLY A 552 -15.87 -44.27 -23.47
N ASP A 553 -15.50 -43.10 -22.96
CA ASP A 553 -15.25 -41.90 -23.76
C ASP A 553 -13.74 -41.72 -24.01
N LYS A 554 -13.39 -41.29 -25.22
CA LYS A 554 -12.02 -40.91 -25.56
C LYS A 554 -11.73 -39.51 -25.02
N VAL A 555 -10.80 -39.42 -24.09
CA VAL A 555 -10.33 -38.18 -23.46
C VAL A 555 -8.89 -37.90 -23.94
N VAL A 556 -8.62 -36.63 -24.30
CA VAL A 556 -7.27 -36.19 -24.66
C VAL A 556 -6.60 -35.61 -23.41
N ILE A 557 -5.51 -36.25 -22.97
CA ILE A 557 -4.73 -35.84 -21.81
C ILE A 557 -3.46 -35.16 -22.29
N THR A 558 -3.21 -33.94 -21.81
CA THR A 558 -1.97 -33.21 -22.05
C THR A 558 -1.16 -33.17 -20.76
N THR A 559 0.03 -33.76 -20.77
CA THR A 559 0.95 -33.73 -19.64
C THR A 559 1.88 -32.54 -19.77
N VAL A 560 1.94 -31.72 -18.73
CA VAL A 560 2.74 -30.50 -18.69
C VAL A 560 3.65 -30.48 -17.45
N LYS A 561 4.86 -29.99 -17.62
CA LYS A 561 5.75 -29.63 -16.51
C LYS A 561 5.44 -28.18 -16.14
N PRO A 562 5.15 -27.89 -14.86
CA PRO A 562 4.54 -26.63 -14.44
C PRO A 562 5.45 -25.39 -14.55
N GLY A 563 6.76 -25.57 -14.77
CA GLY A 563 7.72 -24.46 -14.68
C GLY A 563 7.75 -23.85 -13.26
N ASP A 564 8.09 -22.56 -13.21
CA ASP A 564 7.97 -21.68 -12.03
C ASP A 564 7.16 -20.45 -12.46
N PHE A 565 5.88 -20.43 -12.05
CA PHE A 565 4.91 -19.36 -12.32
C PHE A 565 4.69 -18.55 -11.05
N VAL A 566 5.24 -17.34 -11.01
CA VAL A 566 5.41 -16.58 -9.77
C VAL A 566 4.08 -16.00 -9.27
N VAL A 567 3.92 -15.95 -7.94
CA VAL A 567 2.79 -15.31 -7.24
C VAL A 567 3.33 -14.33 -6.19
N CYS A 568 2.63 -13.21 -6.00
CA CYS A 568 3.01 -12.18 -5.05
C CYS A 568 2.01 -12.10 -3.90
N ASN A 569 2.44 -12.48 -2.70
CA ASN A 569 1.66 -12.37 -1.46
C ASN A 569 2.16 -11.16 -0.68
N LEU A 570 1.40 -10.06 -0.68
CA LEU A 570 1.90 -8.74 -0.27
C LEU A 570 1.20 -8.16 0.96
N ALA A 571 1.98 -7.46 1.78
CA ALA A 571 1.49 -6.56 2.83
C ALA A 571 2.45 -5.37 2.94
N SER A 572 2.03 -4.31 3.60
CA SER A 572 2.85 -3.10 3.75
C SER A 572 2.78 -2.55 5.17
N LEU A 573 3.96 -2.28 5.73
CA LEU A 573 4.14 -1.58 6.99
C LEU A 573 3.92 -0.08 6.79
N SER A 574 3.01 0.52 7.55
CA SER A 574 2.73 1.97 7.51
C SER A 574 3.75 2.73 8.34
N LEU A 575 4.88 3.12 7.75
CA LEU A 575 6.03 3.67 8.48
C LEU A 575 5.71 4.92 9.32
N GLY A 576 4.79 5.78 8.87
CA GLY A 576 4.35 6.96 9.64
C GLY A 576 3.50 6.64 10.88
N ARG A 577 2.93 5.43 10.96
CA ARG A 577 2.13 4.93 12.09
C ARG A 577 2.94 4.04 13.03
N LEU A 578 4.12 3.58 12.60
CA LEU A 578 4.94 2.63 13.35
C LEU A 578 6.00 3.33 14.24
N PRO A 579 6.36 2.69 15.37
CA PRO A 579 7.41 3.18 16.26
C PRO A 579 8.80 2.78 15.72
N LEU A 580 9.24 3.43 14.64
CA LEU A 580 10.45 3.04 13.89
C LEU A 580 11.74 3.04 14.72
N GLU A 581 11.79 3.83 15.79
CA GLU A 581 12.91 3.91 16.72
C GLU A 581 12.95 2.74 17.72
N ASP A 582 11.82 2.08 17.97
CA ASP A 582 11.70 0.95 18.87
C ASP A 582 11.91 -0.35 18.09
N LYS A 583 13.16 -0.83 18.09
CA LYS A 583 13.55 -2.05 17.35
C LYS A 583 12.83 -3.29 17.87
N GLU A 584 12.53 -3.38 19.17
CA GLU A 584 11.87 -4.54 19.75
C GLU A 584 10.40 -4.59 19.32
N ALA A 585 9.69 -3.47 19.45
CA ALA A 585 8.32 -3.35 18.95
C ALA A 585 8.25 -3.59 17.43
N MET A 586 9.19 -3.05 16.65
CA MET A 586 9.26 -3.32 15.22
C MET A 586 9.47 -4.81 14.92
N CYS A 587 10.31 -5.52 15.70
CA CYS A 587 10.50 -6.95 15.53
C CYS A 587 9.21 -7.76 15.74
N ASP A 588 8.46 -7.47 16.80
CA ASP A 588 7.20 -8.16 17.10
C ASP A 588 6.12 -7.90 16.04
N LYS A 589 5.98 -6.64 15.62
CA LYS A 589 5.02 -6.25 14.57
C LYS A 589 5.37 -6.91 13.24
N VAL A 590 6.64 -6.86 12.81
CA VAL A 590 7.10 -7.53 11.58
C VAL A 590 6.88 -9.04 11.66
N ALA A 591 7.16 -9.68 12.80
CA ALA A 591 6.96 -11.12 12.95
C ALA A 591 5.50 -11.54 12.78
N THR A 592 4.57 -10.76 13.31
CA THR A 592 3.12 -10.98 13.13
C THR A 592 2.72 -10.88 11.65
N VAL A 593 3.23 -9.88 10.92
CA VAL A 593 2.90 -9.72 9.49
C VAL A 593 3.50 -10.82 8.63
N VAL A 594 4.75 -11.21 8.88
CA VAL A 594 5.40 -12.32 8.16
C VAL A 594 4.60 -13.61 8.34
N ARG A 595 4.11 -13.88 9.56
CA ARG A 595 3.25 -15.04 9.81
C ARG A 595 1.91 -14.95 9.10
N ALA A 596 1.25 -13.78 9.11
CA ALA A 596 0.01 -13.56 8.38
C ALA A 596 0.20 -13.75 6.86
N LEU A 597 1.33 -13.28 6.31
CA LEU A 597 1.69 -13.48 4.90
C LEU A 597 1.99 -14.93 4.56
N ASP A 598 2.65 -15.68 5.45
CA ASP A 598 2.85 -17.13 5.25
C ASP A 598 1.51 -17.87 5.21
N ASN A 599 0.57 -17.48 6.07
CA ASN A 599 -0.78 -18.06 6.10
C ASN A 599 -1.60 -17.73 4.83
N VAL A 600 -1.38 -16.57 4.20
CA VAL A 600 -2.01 -16.24 2.91
C VAL A 600 -1.72 -17.32 1.86
N ILE A 601 -0.51 -17.90 1.85
CA ILE A 601 -0.12 -18.92 0.86
C ILE A 601 -1.02 -20.16 0.96
N ASP A 602 -1.31 -20.59 2.19
CA ASP A 602 -2.12 -21.80 2.44
C ASP A 602 -3.63 -21.54 2.28
N LEU A 603 -4.07 -20.29 2.42
CA LEU A 603 -5.47 -19.88 2.30
C LEU A 603 -5.85 -19.40 0.89
N ASN A 604 -4.89 -19.11 0.03
CA ASN A 604 -5.17 -18.45 -1.24
C ASN A 604 -5.83 -19.39 -2.25
N PHE A 605 -6.84 -18.90 -2.97
CA PHE A 605 -7.31 -19.52 -4.21
C PHE A 605 -6.41 -19.11 -5.39
N TYR A 606 -5.98 -20.07 -6.20
CA TYR A 606 -5.14 -19.83 -7.38
C TYR A 606 -5.94 -20.00 -8.67
N PRO A 607 -5.94 -19.00 -9.58
CA PRO A 607 -6.67 -19.08 -10.85
C PRO A 607 -6.02 -20.08 -11.83
N VAL A 608 -4.73 -20.40 -11.64
CA VAL A 608 -3.99 -21.36 -12.44
C VAL A 608 -3.21 -22.31 -11.51
N PRO A 609 -3.17 -23.62 -11.78
CA PRO A 609 -2.55 -24.60 -10.88
C PRO A 609 -1.01 -24.45 -10.78
N TYR A 610 -0.35 -23.95 -11.84
CA TYR A 610 1.09 -23.73 -11.85
C TYR A 610 1.53 -22.69 -10.79
N ALA A 611 0.66 -21.71 -10.53
CA ALA A 611 0.87 -20.69 -9.53
C ALA A 611 0.86 -21.28 -8.12
N GLU A 612 -0.08 -22.19 -7.82
CA GLU A 612 -0.17 -22.89 -6.54
C GLU A 612 1.10 -23.70 -6.26
N ILE A 613 1.53 -24.52 -7.23
CA ILE A 613 2.73 -25.35 -7.11
C ILE A 613 3.97 -24.49 -6.80
N THR A 614 4.14 -23.40 -7.54
CA THR A 614 5.28 -22.49 -7.35
C THR A 614 5.22 -21.78 -5.99
N ASN A 615 4.03 -21.33 -5.59
CA ASN A 615 3.85 -20.61 -4.33
C ASN A 615 4.08 -21.54 -3.13
N HIS A 616 3.69 -22.82 -3.19
CA HIS A 616 3.99 -23.78 -2.10
C HIS A 616 5.46 -24.20 -2.05
N ARG A 617 6.14 -24.30 -3.20
CA ARG A 617 7.57 -24.66 -3.30
C ARG A 617 8.49 -23.60 -2.69
N TYR A 618 8.30 -22.33 -3.07
CA TYR A 618 9.15 -21.22 -2.60
C TYR A 618 8.58 -20.51 -1.37
N ARG A 619 7.26 -20.57 -1.16
CA ARG A 619 6.56 -19.83 -0.09
C ARG A 619 6.91 -18.34 -0.06
N SER A 620 6.99 -17.73 -1.24
CA SER A 620 7.44 -16.35 -1.39
C SER A 620 6.46 -15.37 -0.78
N ILE A 621 6.95 -14.43 0.03
CA ILE A 621 6.16 -13.30 0.52
C ILE A 621 6.81 -11.98 0.07
N GLY A 622 6.06 -10.89 0.11
CA GLY A 622 6.57 -9.55 -0.16
C GLY A 622 6.07 -8.56 0.89
N LEU A 623 6.80 -8.48 2.00
CA LEU A 623 6.60 -7.46 3.01
C LEU A 623 7.23 -6.14 2.51
N GLY A 624 6.37 -5.19 2.19
CA GLY A 624 6.74 -3.85 1.75
C GLY A 624 6.51 -2.80 2.82
N VAL A 625 6.57 -1.54 2.38
CA VAL A 625 6.28 -0.38 3.23
C VAL A 625 5.36 0.60 2.50
N SER A 626 4.63 1.38 3.29
CA SER A 626 3.96 2.61 2.86
C SER A 626 4.29 3.73 3.84
N GLY A 627 3.92 4.97 3.52
CA GLY A 627 4.11 6.08 4.43
C GLY A 627 5.55 6.54 4.57
N TYR A 628 6.39 6.32 3.55
CA TYR A 628 7.81 6.67 3.61
C TYR A 628 8.03 8.17 3.84
N HIS A 629 7.42 9.03 3.02
CA HIS A 629 7.51 10.47 3.19
C HIS A 629 6.82 10.95 4.47
N HIS A 630 5.69 10.34 4.83
CA HIS A 630 5.02 10.60 6.11
C HIS A 630 5.95 10.33 7.30
N ALA A 631 6.67 9.22 7.30
CA ALA A 631 7.61 8.87 8.36
C ALA A 631 8.74 9.90 8.50
N LEU A 632 9.28 10.40 7.39
CA LEU A 632 10.30 11.46 7.38
C LEU A 632 9.74 12.79 7.90
N ALA A 633 8.58 13.21 7.38
CA ALA A 633 7.96 14.49 7.72
C ALA A 633 7.62 14.58 9.21
N LYS A 634 7.02 13.52 9.77
CA LYS A 634 6.70 13.39 11.20
C LYS A 634 7.92 13.54 12.11
N ARG A 635 9.10 13.16 11.61
CA ARG A 635 10.38 13.19 12.33
C ARG A 635 11.21 14.44 12.02
N GLY A 636 10.68 15.38 11.22
CA GLY A 636 11.40 16.58 10.81
C GLY A 636 12.61 16.30 9.90
N ILE A 637 12.65 15.15 9.24
CA ILE A 637 13.76 14.76 8.35
C ILE A 637 13.44 15.20 6.92
N LYS A 638 14.32 16.00 6.31
CA LYS A 638 14.18 16.44 4.92
C LYS A 638 14.53 15.30 3.95
N TRP A 639 13.79 15.20 2.85
CA TRP A 639 14.04 14.22 1.79
C TRP A 639 15.46 14.32 1.20
N GLU A 640 15.97 15.53 0.99
CA GLU A 640 17.26 15.79 0.36
C GLU A 640 18.34 15.99 1.43
N SER A 641 18.60 14.96 2.25
CA SER A 641 19.58 15.00 3.33
C SER A 641 20.25 13.65 3.58
N ASP A 642 21.49 13.67 4.08
CA ASP A 642 22.17 12.43 4.48
C ASP A 642 21.49 11.79 5.69
N ARG A 643 20.90 12.58 6.59
CA ARG A 643 20.10 12.06 7.71
C ARG A 643 18.93 11.19 7.24
N HIS A 644 18.28 11.53 6.12
CA HIS A 644 17.27 10.66 5.51
C HIS A 644 17.86 9.31 5.10
N LEU A 645 19.01 9.32 4.43
CA LEU A 645 19.67 8.11 3.96
C LEU A 645 20.08 7.19 5.12
N GLU A 646 20.69 7.76 6.18
CA GLU A 646 21.08 7.03 7.40
C GLU A 646 19.86 6.43 8.12
N PHE A 647 18.85 7.25 8.37
CA PHE A 647 17.66 6.81 9.10
C PHE A 647 16.95 5.67 8.37
N MET A 648 16.81 5.77 7.04
CA MET A 648 16.12 4.74 6.27
C MET A 648 16.98 3.50 6.04
N ASN A 649 18.31 3.60 6.11
CA ASN A 649 19.18 2.43 6.24
C ASN A 649 18.86 1.65 7.53
N GLU A 650 18.84 2.33 8.68
CA GLU A 650 18.56 1.70 9.98
C GLU A 650 17.17 1.04 10.05
N VAL A 651 16.16 1.72 9.50
CA VAL A 651 14.77 1.22 9.47
C VAL A 651 14.66 -0.04 8.59
N PHE A 652 15.24 -0.03 7.39
CA PHE A 652 15.19 -1.19 6.50
C PHE A 652 16.07 -2.34 6.98
N GLU A 653 17.20 -2.06 7.64
CA GLU A 653 18.00 -3.09 8.31
C GLU A 653 17.18 -3.78 9.41
N THR A 654 16.48 -3.01 10.23
CA THR A 654 15.62 -3.53 11.31
C THR A 654 14.48 -4.38 10.76
N ILE A 655 13.80 -3.92 9.71
CA ILE A 655 12.73 -4.69 9.04
C ILE A 655 13.28 -6.01 8.49
N ASN A 656 14.43 -5.99 7.81
CA ASN A 656 15.03 -7.19 7.25
C ASN A 656 15.46 -8.20 8.33
N TYR A 657 16.12 -7.71 9.38
CA TYR A 657 16.51 -8.54 10.51
C TYR A 657 15.31 -9.22 11.14
N ALA A 658 14.25 -8.46 11.40
CA ALA A 658 13.01 -8.97 11.97
C ALA A 658 12.31 -9.98 11.05
N ALA A 659 12.25 -9.71 9.75
CA ALA A 659 11.60 -10.60 8.79
C ALA A 659 12.33 -11.95 8.66
N ILE A 660 13.66 -11.93 8.60
CA ILE A 660 14.48 -13.16 8.56
C ILE A 660 14.31 -13.95 9.85
N LYS A 661 14.39 -13.29 11.01
CA LYS A 661 14.19 -13.92 12.31
C LYS A 661 12.80 -14.57 12.43
N ALA A 662 11.76 -13.87 11.97
CA ALA A 662 10.39 -14.38 11.98
C ALA A 662 10.23 -15.58 11.06
N SER A 663 10.71 -15.52 9.82
CA SER A 663 10.61 -16.63 8.88
C SER A 663 11.40 -17.86 9.35
N SER A 664 12.56 -17.68 9.99
CA SER A 664 13.32 -18.78 10.59
C SER A 664 12.58 -19.39 11.78
N ALA A 665 11.95 -18.58 12.64
CA ALA A 665 11.13 -19.08 13.74
C ALA A 665 9.92 -19.88 13.25
N ILE A 666 9.27 -19.45 12.17
CA ILE A 666 8.17 -20.21 11.55
C ILE A 666 8.71 -21.50 10.92
N ALA A 667 9.91 -21.51 10.33
CA ALA A 667 10.52 -22.73 9.79
C ALA A 667 10.75 -23.79 10.87
N LYS A 668 11.19 -23.37 12.06
CA LYS A 668 11.33 -24.28 13.21
C LYS A 668 10.00 -24.95 13.60
N GLU A 669 8.89 -24.24 13.45
CA GLU A 669 7.55 -24.73 13.81
C GLU A 669 6.88 -25.54 12.69
N LYS A 670 6.87 -24.99 11.47
CA LYS A 670 6.08 -25.48 10.32
C LYS A 670 6.94 -26.14 9.23
N GLY A 671 8.26 -26.18 9.40
CA GLY A 671 9.22 -26.65 8.40
C GLY A 671 9.66 -25.56 7.40
N SER A 672 10.82 -25.77 6.79
CA SER A 672 11.38 -24.86 5.77
C SER A 672 10.67 -25.00 4.42
N TYR A 673 10.84 -24.00 3.54
CA TYR A 673 10.43 -24.14 2.13
C TYR A 673 11.28 -25.22 1.42
N GLU A 674 10.75 -25.76 0.32
CA GLU A 674 11.28 -26.96 -0.34
C GLU A 674 12.75 -26.81 -0.79
N TYR A 675 13.14 -25.62 -1.24
CA TYR A 675 14.44 -25.34 -1.83
C TYR A 675 15.42 -24.62 -0.92
N PHE A 676 15.23 -24.72 0.40
CA PHE A 676 16.13 -24.11 1.36
C PHE A 676 17.57 -24.63 1.26
N GLU A 677 17.75 -25.93 1.04
CA GLU A 677 19.09 -26.51 0.91
C GLU A 677 19.82 -25.98 -0.33
N GLY A 678 21.05 -25.51 -0.13
CA GLY A 678 21.89 -24.86 -1.13
C GLY A 678 21.62 -23.38 -1.35
N SER A 679 20.60 -22.80 -0.70
CA SER A 679 20.28 -21.38 -0.81
C SER A 679 21.35 -20.49 -0.18
N ASP A 680 21.36 -19.21 -0.57
CA ASP A 680 22.18 -18.19 0.07
C ASP A 680 21.84 -18.02 1.57
N TRP A 681 20.61 -18.35 1.97
CA TRP A 681 20.18 -18.35 3.37
C TRP A 681 20.93 -19.40 4.17
N GLN A 682 20.97 -20.65 3.67
CA GLN A 682 21.64 -21.76 4.34
C GLN A 682 23.17 -21.59 4.33
N THR A 683 23.75 -21.21 3.19
CA THR A 683 25.21 -21.08 3.03
C THR A 683 25.80 -19.84 3.72
N GLY A 684 24.95 -18.93 4.17
CA GLY A 684 25.34 -17.64 4.73
C GLY A 684 25.76 -16.61 3.67
N ALA A 685 25.70 -16.95 2.38
CA ALA A 685 26.05 -16.03 1.29
C ALA A 685 25.15 -14.80 1.27
N TYR A 686 23.87 -14.92 1.66
CA TYR A 686 22.93 -13.79 1.73
C TYR A 686 23.48 -12.66 2.60
N PHE A 687 24.03 -13.02 3.77
CA PHE A 687 24.55 -12.10 4.78
C PHE A 687 25.88 -11.49 4.35
N LYS A 688 26.79 -12.30 3.79
CA LYS A 688 28.09 -11.85 3.27
C LYS A 688 27.93 -10.85 2.12
N LYS A 689 27.06 -11.15 1.15
CA LYS A 689 26.77 -10.27 0.00
C LYS A 689 26.23 -8.89 0.42
N ARG A 690 25.68 -8.79 1.64
CA ARG A 690 25.06 -7.58 2.20
C ARG A 690 25.88 -6.98 3.34
N ASP A 691 27.08 -7.48 3.58
CA ASP A 691 28.01 -6.96 4.60
C ASP A 691 27.39 -6.90 6.01
N TYR A 692 26.63 -7.92 6.39
CA TYR A 692 26.04 -8.05 7.72
C TYR A 692 27.00 -8.74 8.70
N ASN A 693 27.94 -7.97 9.25
CA ASN A 693 29.04 -8.52 10.06
C ASN A 693 28.89 -8.39 11.57
N SER A 694 27.85 -7.68 12.06
CA SER A 694 27.64 -7.52 13.51
C SER A 694 27.40 -8.87 14.21
N GLU A 695 27.69 -8.95 15.50
CA GLU A 695 27.46 -10.17 16.30
C GLU A 695 26.02 -10.67 16.20
N ALA A 696 25.03 -9.77 16.28
CA ALA A 696 23.62 -10.12 16.15
C ALA A 696 23.29 -10.76 14.78
N TRP A 697 23.86 -10.24 13.71
CA TRP A 697 23.70 -10.81 12.36
C TRP A 697 24.41 -12.16 12.20
N GLN A 698 25.60 -12.32 12.77
CA GLN A 698 26.32 -13.61 12.77
C GLN A 698 25.55 -14.69 13.54
N GLN A 699 24.97 -14.32 14.69
CA GLN A 699 24.09 -15.22 15.45
C GLN A 699 22.84 -15.57 14.64
N LEU A 700 22.17 -14.59 14.00
CA LEU A 700 21.00 -14.85 13.16
C LEU A 700 21.34 -15.76 11.97
N GLN A 701 22.48 -15.54 11.31
CA GLN A 701 22.97 -16.40 10.23
C GLN A 701 23.15 -17.85 10.72
N ALA A 702 23.76 -18.05 11.89
CA ALA A 702 23.95 -19.38 12.46
C ALA A 702 22.60 -20.06 12.78
N HIS A 703 21.66 -19.32 13.35
CA HIS A 703 20.30 -19.82 13.61
C HIS A 703 19.59 -20.21 12.30
N VAL A 704 19.65 -19.37 11.28
CA VAL A 704 19.05 -19.65 9.96
C VAL A 704 19.65 -20.90 9.33
N ALA A 705 20.97 -21.07 9.38
CA ALA A 705 21.63 -22.26 8.82
C ALA A 705 21.19 -23.55 9.52
N GLN A 706 20.93 -23.51 10.83
CA GLN A 706 20.52 -24.67 11.62
C GLN A 706 19.01 -24.95 11.59
N GLN A 707 18.18 -23.91 11.69
CA GLN A 707 16.71 -24.01 11.83
C GLN A 707 16.00 -23.97 10.48
N GLY A 708 16.62 -23.34 9.49
CA GLY A 708 16.03 -23.09 8.18
C GLY A 708 15.21 -21.81 8.09
N MET A 709 14.58 -21.64 6.93
CA MET A 709 13.73 -20.49 6.57
C MET A 709 12.39 -20.99 6.06
N ARG A 710 11.29 -20.36 6.48
CA ARG A 710 9.95 -20.72 6.00
C ARG A 710 9.68 -20.20 4.59
N ASN A 711 10.23 -19.05 4.24
CA ASN A 711 9.92 -18.31 3.01
C ASN A 711 11.22 -18.06 2.23
N ALA A 712 11.21 -18.36 0.92
CA ALA A 712 12.38 -18.19 0.07
C ALA A 712 12.72 -16.72 -0.24
N TYR A 713 11.70 -15.87 -0.22
CA TYR A 713 11.77 -14.42 -0.45
C TYR A 713 10.88 -13.69 0.57
N LEU A 714 11.32 -12.54 1.08
CA LEU A 714 10.72 -11.84 2.22
C LEU A 714 10.21 -10.44 1.91
N LEU A 715 11.05 -9.58 1.33
CA LEU A 715 10.80 -8.15 1.21
C LEU A 715 10.61 -7.74 -0.24
N ALA A 716 9.51 -7.05 -0.52
CA ALA A 716 9.24 -6.42 -1.82
C ALA A 716 8.41 -5.16 -1.57
N VAL A 717 8.85 -4.01 -2.11
CA VAL A 717 8.15 -2.74 -1.86
C VAL A 717 7.33 -2.35 -3.07
N ALA A 718 6.05 -2.75 -3.04
CA ALA A 718 5.05 -2.48 -4.06
C ALA A 718 4.47 -1.05 -3.94
N PRO A 719 3.84 -0.51 -5.00
CA PRO A 719 3.12 0.75 -4.91
C PRO A 719 1.84 0.55 -4.10
N THR A 720 1.56 1.45 -3.16
CA THR A 720 0.44 1.31 -2.22
C THR A 720 -0.67 2.34 -2.47
N SER A 721 -1.01 2.62 -3.73
CA SER A 721 -1.92 3.72 -4.10
C SER A 721 -3.25 3.70 -3.32
N SER A 722 -4.02 2.61 -3.38
CA SER A 722 -5.30 2.53 -2.65
C SER A 722 -5.13 2.28 -1.15
N THR A 723 -4.18 1.44 -0.74
CA THR A 723 -4.00 1.07 0.68
C THR A 723 -3.39 2.19 1.52
N SER A 724 -2.54 3.04 0.94
CA SER A 724 -2.03 4.23 1.63
C SER A 724 -3.11 5.27 1.89
N ILE A 725 -4.07 5.43 0.96
CA ILE A 725 -5.26 6.26 1.18
C ILE A 725 -6.08 5.72 2.37
N LEU A 726 -6.29 4.39 2.45
CA LEU A 726 -7.00 3.79 3.59
C LEU A 726 -6.29 4.07 4.92
N ALA A 727 -4.97 3.92 4.95
CA ALA A 727 -4.16 4.13 6.15
C ALA A 727 -3.96 5.63 6.50
N GLY A 728 -4.38 6.55 5.61
CA GLY A 728 -4.10 7.98 5.73
C GLY A 728 -2.60 8.26 5.74
N THR A 729 -1.85 7.65 4.84
CA THR A 729 -0.38 7.75 4.75
C THR A 729 0.08 8.00 3.30
N THR A 730 1.37 8.25 3.08
CA THR A 730 1.91 8.46 1.72
C THR A 730 2.10 7.15 0.96
N ALA A 731 2.02 7.17 -0.38
CA ALA A 731 2.11 5.96 -1.18
C ALA A 731 3.54 5.41 -1.26
N GLY A 732 3.71 4.12 -0.91
CA GLY A 732 4.94 3.36 -1.05
C GLY A 732 6.17 4.11 -0.55
N LEU A 733 7.14 4.24 -1.46
CA LEU A 733 8.42 4.93 -1.29
C LEU A 733 8.44 6.31 -1.94
N ASP A 734 7.33 6.77 -2.51
CA ASP A 734 7.31 7.98 -3.31
C ASP A 734 7.18 9.23 -2.41
N PRO A 735 7.80 10.33 -2.82
CA PRO A 735 7.45 11.64 -2.28
C PRO A 735 6.02 12.00 -2.68
N ILE A 736 5.44 12.97 -1.98
CA ILE A 736 4.07 13.39 -2.31
C ILE A 736 4.10 14.22 -3.59
N MET A 737 3.05 14.17 -4.39
CA MET A 737 2.92 15.05 -5.55
C MET A 737 2.69 16.50 -5.10
N GLN A 738 1.71 16.68 -4.21
CA GLN A 738 1.31 17.97 -3.66
C GLN A 738 0.89 17.80 -2.19
N ARG A 739 1.04 18.85 -1.38
CA ARG A 739 0.67 18.87 0.04
C ARG A 739 -0.85 18.82 0.24
N PHE A 740 -1.56 19.49 -0.65
CA PHE A 740 -3.00 19.58 -0.70
C PHE A 740 -3.43 19.69 -2.16
N PHE A 741 -4.46 18.96 -2.56
CA PHE A 741 -5.10 19.12 -3.87
C PHE A 741 -6.56 18.65 -3.79
N LEU A 742 -7.38 19.10 -4.73
CA LEU A 742 -8.76 18.63 -4.88
C LEU A 742 -8.82 17.59 -6.01
N GLU A 743 -9.28 16.39 -5.69
CA GLU A 743 -9.50 15.32 -6.67
C GLU A 743 -10.97 15.35 -7.10
N GLU A 744 -11.24 15.59 -8.39
CA GLU A 744 -12.59 15.49 -8.92
C GLU A 744 -13.00 14.02 -9.08
N LYS A 745 -14.13 13.63 -8.47
CA LYS A 745 -14.66 12.27 -8.60
C LYS A 745 -16.17 12.27 -8.65
N LYS A 746 -16.73 11.86 -9.79
CA LYS A 746 -18.20 11.81 -10.05
C LYS A 746 -18.90 13.15 -9.72
N GLY A 747 -18.28 14.27 -10.07
CA GLY A 747 -18.82 15.62 -9.85
C GLY A 747 -18.70 16.14 -8.41
N ALA A 748 -17.93 15.48 -7.53
CA ALA A 748 -17.57 15.99 -6.21
C ALA A 748 -16.06 16.24 -6.13
N MET A 749 -15.68 17.39 -5.59
CA MET A 749 -14.29 17.73 -5.29
C MET A 749 -13.91 17.17 -3.93
N LEU A 750 -12.94 16.26 -3.91
CA LEU A 750 -12.47 15.59 -2.70
C LEU A 750 -11.11 16.13 -2.29
N PRO A 751 -10.96 16.74 -1.10
CA PRO A 751 -9.68 17.22 -0.62
C PRO A 751 -8.76 16.04 -0.32
N ARG A 752 -7.54 16.12 -0.83
CA ARG A 752 -6.45 15.19 -0.56
C ARG A 752 -5.37 15.92 0.19
N VAL A 753 -5.15 15.51 1.43
CA VAL A 753 -4.21 16.16 2.34
C VAL A 753 -3.02 15.23 2.59
N ALA A 754 -1.81 15.79 2.59
CA ALA A 754 -0.64 15.06 3.07
C ALA A 754 -0.84 14.65 4.54
N PRO A 755 -0.43 13.43 4.93
CA PRO A 755 -0.62 12.93 6.30
C PRO A 755 0.01 13.84 7.36
N GLU A 756 -0.73 14.11 8.43
CA GLU A 756 -0.26 14.98 9.54
C GLU A 756 0.23 16.36 9.06
N LEU A 757 -0.33 16.92 7.98
CA LEU A 757 -0.01 18.27 7.51
C LEU A 757 -0.33 19.32 8.58
N SER A 758 0.66 20.11 8.94
CA SER A 758 0.61 21.19 9.93
C SER A 758 1.80 22.13 9.72
N ASP A 759 1.87 23.25 10.43
CA ASP A 759 3.02 24.17 10.37
C ASP A 759 4.37 23.48 10.59
N LYS A 760 4.41 22.42 11.42
CA LYS A 760 5.61 21.65 11.71
C LYS A 760 6.06 20.77 10.54
N THR A 761 5.12 20.18 9.80
CA THR A 761 5.40 19.19 8.74
C THR A 761 5.32 19.79 7.33
N TYR A 762 4.73 20.98 7.17
CA TYR A 762 4.50 21.63 5.88
C TYR A 762 5.76 21.70 5.02
N TRP A 763 6.87 22.16 5.62
CA TRP A 763 8.16 22.33 4.92
C TRP A 763 8.92 21.02 4.70
N MET A 764 8.52 19.94 5.38
CA MET A 764 9.12 18.61 5.17
C MET A 764 8.56 17.96 3.92
N TYR A 765 7.33 18.30 3.54
CA TYR A 765 6.68 17.81 2.35
C TYR A 765 7.05 18.62 1.10
N LYS A 766 8.15 18.23 0.44
CA LYS A 766 8.53 18.74 -0.90
C LYS A 766 7.84 17.91 -1.99
N GLY A 767 7.25 18.57 -2.98
CA GLY A 767 6.59 17.90 -4.11
C GLY A 767 7.56 17.09 -4.97
N ALA A 768 7.11 15.94 -5.47
CA ALA A 768 7.92 14.94 -6.18
C ALA A 768 8.74 15.51 -7.34
N TYR A 769 8.13 16.36 -8.18
CA TYR A 769 8.79 17.00 -9.32
C TYR A 769 9.86 18.03 -8.95
N TYR A 770 9.83 18.53 -7.71
CA TYR A 770 10.78 19.53 -7.23
C TYR A 770 11.93 18.90 -6.43
N ILE A 771 11.86 17.59 -6.16
CA ILE A 771 12.95 16.85 -5.53
C ILE A 771 14.04 16.57 -6.56
N ASN A 772 15.30 16.77 -6.17
CA ASN A 772 16.43 16.25 -6.90
C ASN A 772 16.41 14.72 -6.84
N GLN A 773 16.10 14.11 -7.98
CA GLN A 773 15.87 12.67 -8.12
C GLN A 773 17.10 11.83 -7.75
N GLN A 774 18.31 12.40 -7.75
CA GLN A 774 19.52 11.70 -7.28
C GLN A 774 19.40 11.25 -5.82
N TRP A 775 18.73 12.02 -4.97
CA TRP A 775 18.48 11.63 -3.57
C TRP A 775 17.52 10.44 -3.48
N SER A 776 16.46 10.44 -4.28
CA SER A 776 15.53 9.31 -4.36
C SER A 776 16.24 8.03 -4.83
N ILE A 777 17.15 8.14 -5.81
CA ILE A 777 17.94 7.01 -6.31
C ILE A 777 18.91 6.47 -5.24
N ARG A 778 19.66 7.36 -4.58
CA ARG A 778 20.58 6.97 -3.49
C ARG A 778 19.83 6.28 -2.35
N ALA A 779 18.66 6.81 -1.97
CA ALA A 779 17.80 6.20 -0.98
C ALA A 779 17.31 4.81 -1.43
N SER A 780 16.93 4.65 -2.70
CA SER A 780 16.58 3.34 -3.26
C SER A 780 17.74 2.35 -3.19
N GLY A 781 18.96 2.75 -3.56
CA GLY A 781 20.14 1.89 -3.48
C GLY A 781 20.44 1.40 -2.06
N ILE A 782 20.37 2.31 -1.08
CA ILE A 782 20.54 1.98 0.35
C ILE A 782 19.52 0.95 0.81
N ARG A 783 18.23 1.18 0.53
CA ARG A 783 17.17 0.22 0.89
C ARG A 783 17.34 -1.11 0.15
N GLN A 784 17.79 -1.07 -1.12
CA GLN A 784 17.91 -2.24 -1.97
C GLN A 784 18.90 -3.28 -1.42
N ARG A 785 19.89 -2.85 -0.62
CA ARG A 785 20.77 -3.73 0.14
C ARG A 785 19.97 -4.69 1.04
N HIS A 786 18.95 -4.17 1.70
CA HIS A 786 18.13 -4.91 2.66
C HIS A 786 17.00 -5.70 1.99
N ILE A 787 16.52 -5.25 0.82
CA ILE A 787 15.42 -5.87 0.08
C ILE A 787 15.96 -7.02 -0.80
N ASP A 788 15.51 -8.24 -0.53
CA ASP A 788 15.92 -9.44 -1.27
C ASP A 788 15.27 -9.56 -2.66
N GLN A 789 14.02 -9.11 -2.82
CA GLN A 789 13.39 -8.88 -4.14
C GLN A 789 13.71 -7.47 -4.64
N ALA A 790 12.74 -6.66 -5.09
CA ALA A 790 12.97 -5.31 -5.61
C ALA A 790 12.00 -4.28 -4.99
N GLN A 791 12.01 -3.06 -5.52
CA GLN A 791 11.16 -1.96 -5.07
C GLN A 791 10.66 -1.16 -6.27
N SER A 792 9.37 -0.83 -6.28
CA SER A 792 8.80 0.03 -7.31
C SER A 792 9.25 1.47 -7.10
N MET A 793 10.25 1.89 -7.86
CA MET A 793 10.79 3.24 -7.80
C MET A 793 10.33 4.06 -9.00
N ASN A 794 9.63 5.17 -8.76
CA ASN A 794 9.34 6.14 -9.81
C ASN A 794 10.44 7.20 -9.94
N LEU A 795 10.61 7.74 -11.14
CA LEU A 795 11.37 8.95 -11.40
C LEU A 795 10.40 10.07 -11.77
N TYR A 796 10.56 11.24 -11.16
CA TYR A 796 9.76 12.43 -11.46
C TYR A 796 10.62 13.46 -12.18
N ILE A 797 10.29 13.73 -13.44
CA ILE A 797 11.04 14.65 -14.29
C ILE A 797 10.17 15.80 -14.77
N THR A 798 10.77 16.98 -14.89
CA THR A 798 10.14 18.16 -15.50
C THR A 798 10.62 18.32 -16.94
N ASN A 799 10.00 19.26 -17.66
CA ASN A 799 10.38 19.60 -19.04
C ASN A 799 11.82 20.17 -19.14
N ASP A 800 12.43 20.54 -18.01
CA ASP A 800 13.80 21.06 -17.93
C ASP A 800 14.86 19.95 -18.00
N TYR A 801 14.46 18.68 -17.84
CA TYR A 801 15.39 17.56 -17.93
C TYR A 801 15.82 17.32 -19.38
N THR A 802 17.11 17.48 -19.63
CA THR A 802 17.74 17.01 -20.86
C THR A 802 17.82 15.48 -20.88
N MET A 803 17.82 14.86 -22.07
CA MET A 803 18.02 13.42 -22.24
C MET A 803 19.31 12.93 -21.55
N ARG A 804 20.36 13.75 -21.51
CA ARG A 804 21.61 13.42 -20.81
C ARG A 804 21.43 13.38 -19.30
N GLN A 805 20.66 14.30 -18.72
CA GLN A 805 20.35 14.25 -17.28
C GLN A 805 19.51 13.03 -16.94
N VAL A 806 18.52 12.67 -17.78
CA VAL A 806 17.75 11.43 -17.58
C VAL A 806 18.65 10.20 -17.68
N LEU A 807 19.54 10.11 -18.68
CA LEU A 807 20.54 9.03 -18.77
C LEU A 807 21.39 8.92 -17.50
N ASN A 808 21.84 10.05 -16.95
CA ASN A 808 22.63 10.07 -15.72
C ASN A 808 21.86 9.51 -14.52
N LEU A 809 20.53 9.69 -14.47
CA LEU A 809 19.69 9.07 -13.43
C LEU A 809 19.69 7.54 -13.57
N TYR A 810 19.55 7.01 -14.79
CA TYR A 810 19.60 5.56 -15.04
C TYR A 810 20.97 4.97 -14.67
N LEU A 811 22.06 5.63 -15.09
CA LEU A 811 23.43 5.22 -14.72
C LEU A 811 23.66 5.29 -13.21
N LEU A 812 23.15 6.33 -12.53
CA LEU A 812 23.24 6.43 -11.08
C LEU A 812 22.44 5.32 -10.39
N ALA A 813 21.25 4.98 -10.88
CA ALA A 813 20.43 3.90 -10.33
C ALA A 813 21.14 2.55 -10.46
N TRP A 814 21.68 2.25 -11.65
CA TRP A 814 22.50 1.07 -11.88
C TRP A 814 23.70 1.00 -10.93
N LYS A 815 24.50 2.06 -10.83
CA LYS A 815 25.66 2.12 -9.91
C LYS A 815 25.28 2.01 -8.44
N SER A 816 24.12 2.52 -8.06
CA SER A 816 23.62 2.47 -6.69
C SER A 816 23.02 1.10 -6.33
N GLY A 817 23.05 0.12 -7.24
CA GLY A 817 22.52 -1.22 -6.99
C GLY A 817 20.99 -1.30 -7.08
N VAL A 818 20.32 -0.30 -7.68
CA VAL A 818 18.86 -0.33 -7.87
C VAL A 818 18.50 -1.43 -8.86
N LYS A 819 17.65 -2.37 -8.43
CA LYS A 819 17.26 -3.54 -9.24
C LYS A 819 16.31 -3.17 -10.37
N THR A 820 15.37 -2.27 -10.12
CA THR A 820 14.31 -1.92 -11.05
C THR A 820 13.91 -0.45 -10.99
N ILE A 821 13.42 0.09 -12.11
CA ILE A 821 12.79 1.41 -12.19
C ILE A 821 11.39 1.20 -12.77
N TYR A 822 10.38 1.78 -12.11
CA TYR A 822 8.99 1.71 -12.51
C TYR A 822 8.66 2.83 -13.50
N TYR A 823 7.78 3.78 -13.18
CA TYR A 823 7.44 4.86 -14.11
C TYR A 823 8.49 5.96 -14.14
N VAL A 824 8.70 6.52 -15.33
CA VAL A 824 9.18 7.90 -15.49
C VAL A 824 7.96 8.81 -15.62
N ARG A 825 7.63 9.52 -14.55
CA ARG A 825 6.55 10.52 -14.51
C ARG A 825 7.09 11.82 -15.07
N SER A 826 6.65 12.22 -16.26
CA SER A 826 7.01 13.50 -16.87
C SER A 826 5.86 14.49 -16.74
N LYS A 827 6.15 15.73 -16.32
CA LYS A 827 5.16 16.82 -16.35
C LYS A 827 4.62 17.08 -17.76
N SER A 828 5.36 16.77 -18.82
CA SER A 828 4.85 16.88 -20.20
C SER A 828 3.65 15.97 -20.49
N LEU A 829 3.43 14.94 -19.65
CA LEU A 829 2.31 13.99 -19.75
C LEU A 829 1.14 14.36 -18.82
N GLU A 830 1.41 15.16 -17.80
CA GLU A 830 0.36 15.78 -17.01
C GLU A 830 -0.11 16.97 -17.82
N VAL A 831 -1.26 16.85 -18.49
CA VAL A 831 -1.94 18.02 -19.07
C VAL A 831 -2.05 19.02 -17.93
N GLU A 832 -1.24 20.07 -17.97
CA GLU A 832 -1.44 21.24 -17.13
C GLU A 832 -2.85 21.71 -17.45
N GLU A 833 -3.81 21.43 -16.55
CA GLU A 833 -4.95 22.31 -16.37
C GLU A 833 -4.37 23.66 -15.98
N CYS A 834 -4.00 24.40 -17.02
CA CYS A 834 -3.54 25.76 -16.94
C CYS A 834 -4.71 26.58 -16.38
N GLU A 835 -4.67 26.85 -15.08
CA GLU A 835 -5.58 27.79 -14.39
C GLU A 835 -5.56 29.20 -15.01
N SER A 836 -4.68 29.49 -15.97
CA SER A 836 -4.60 30.80 -16.63
C SER A 836 -5.39 30.91 -17.95
N CYS A 837 -6.04 29.84 -18.45
CA CYS A 837 -6.82 29.89 -19.69
C CYS A 837 -8.34 29.77 -19.50
N ALA A 838 -8.81 29.74 -18.24
CA ALA A 838 -10.21 29.97 -17.89
C ALA A 838 -10.36 31.38 -17.29
N SER A 839 -10.12 32.39 -18.13
CA SER A 839 -10.66 33.75 -17.92
C SER A 839 -11.88 33.93 -18.77
#